data_AF-A0A5J6FH74-F1
#
_entry.id   AF-A0A5J6FH74-F1
#
_cell.length_a   1.000
_cell.length_b   1.000
_cell.length_c   1.000
_cell.angle_alpha   90.00
_cell.angle_beta   90.00
_cell.angle_gamma   90.00
#
_symmetry.space_group_name_H-M   'P 1'
#
loop_
_entity.id
_entity.type
_entity.pdbx_description
1 polymer ?
#
loop_
_entity_poly.entity_id
_entity_poly.type
_entity_poly.pdbx_seq_one_letter_code
_entity_poly.pdbx_strand_id
1 'polypeptide(L)'
;MRTLLVDNHDSFTYNLFDYLAQISGEEPTVVRNDDPGWRSGHLADFDRVVVSPGPGNAARPADFGICEDIVREAAVPLLGVCLGHQGIALAGGGKVSPAPEPCHGRISSVVHTGAGVFDGLPSPFDAARYHSLAVTRLPEEIEATAWTSDGILMGMQHRHRPLHGVQFHPESIGTEYGMQLLKNFVDLSPGRRTFFSGPLGATRPRESGNPREETPGPERNRPPRRRLRVRARRLRTRWDGEAVFQDLYGAAPRSFWLDSATATGELDRFSFMGDASGPLARVATADVSSRTVRVDSRTGTEIVTGDFLSWLDEDLRRTDTRVPGLPFDFTLGWVGCLGYGLTPVSGRAAAHPSREPDAAMLFADRAVVLDHREGMTYLLALEGEAPAAPGGDAPTDPGGEGAGERDTARAWLTRTARRLEALAGHGPAPAPAPPAHGVRVDLRHSRQEYLDLIRACQAELRSGESYEICLTNMASARVDLDPWRSYRYLRRFAPAPFAALLKFDELSVLSSSPERFLRVGADGTAESRPIKGTRPRGSTPEHDAALADELRTDEKELAENLMIVDLVRNDLGRCARTGSVAADDVFRVETYATVHQLVSTVTAVLDPRSSAVDCVRAAHPGGSMTGAPKERTMQIIDRLEGGPRGVYAGAIGYFSLSGAADLSIAIRTALLTPGLVRYGIGGAITALSDPEAEFEETAVKAAPLLALLGAVFPGRDTASENVSTGTRPA
;
A
#
# COMPACT_ATOMS: atom_id res chain seq x y z
N MET A 1 -25.93 10.57 18.41
CA MET A 1 -25.72 12.00 18.03
C MET A 1 -24.90 11.99 16.78
N ARG A 2 -25.40 12.58 15.70
CA ARG A 2 -24.81 12.44 14.37
C ARG A 2 -23.66 13.42 14.17
N THR A 3 -22.51 12.90 13.76
CA THR A 3 -21.32 13.69 13.40
C THR A 3 -21.18 13.72 11.89
N LEU A 4 -21.07 14.91 11.31
CA LEU A 4 -20.59 15.10 9.93
C LEU A 4 -19.06 15.19 9.95
N LEU A 5 -18.39 14.40 9.14
CA LEU A 5 -16.94 14.50 8.89
C LEU A 5 -16.73 14.86 7.42
N VAL A 6 -16.21 16.07 7.16
CA VAL A 6 -15.92 16.52 5.80
C VAL A 6 -14.49 16.12 5.44
N ASP A 7 -14.32 15.28 4.42
CA ASP A 7 -13.05 14.79 3.89
C ASP A 7 -12.50 15.76 2.83
N ASN A 8 -11.40 16.46 3.11
CA ASN A 8 -10.74 17.33 2.13
C ASN A 8 -9.67 16.57 1.33
N HIS A 9 -9.91 15.31 0.99
CA HIS A 9 -8.99 14.42 0.29
C HIS A 9 -7.66 14.21 1.04
N ASP A 10 -7.72 14.19 2.36
CA ASP A 10 -6.54 13.96 3.19
C ASP A 10 -6.26 12.46 3.36
N SER A 11 -5.03 12.15 3.78
CA SER A 11 -4.61 10.80 4.15
C SER A 11 -4.76 10.49 5.63
N PHE A 12 -5.40 11.34 6.43
CA PHE A 12 -5.66 11.09 7.86
C PHE A 12 -7.14 11.13 8.25
N THR A 13 -8.06 11.44 7.33
CA THR A 13 -9.50 11.57 7.61
C THR A 13 -10.10 10.33 8.29
N TYR A 14 -9.73 9.12 7.88
CA TYR A 14 -10.26 7.90 8.50
C TYR A 14 -9.66 7.59 9.88
N ASN A 15 -8.56 8.24 10.26
CA ASN A 15 -8.08 8.20 11.65
C ASN A 15 -8.99 9.04 12.55
N LEU A 16 -9.41 10.23 12.08
CA LEU A 16 -10.45 11.03 12.76
C LEU A 16 -11.78 10.26 12.83
N PHE A 17 -12.19 9.63 11.72
CA PHE A 17 -13.40 8.79 11.68
C PHE A 17 -13.37 7.73 12.78
N ASP A 18 -12.28 6.98 12.88
CA ASP A 18 -12.15 5.88 13.82
C ASP A 18 -12.22 6.38 15.28
N TYR A 19 -11.48 7.43 15.62
CA TYR A 19 -11.51 8.03 16.96
C TYR A 19 -12.89 8.59 17.30
N LEU A 20 -13.53 9.34 16.39
CA LEU A 20 -14.85 9.90 16.62
C LEU A 20 -15.92 8.81 16.80
N ALA A 21 -15.82 7.72 16.05
CA ALA A 21 -16.73 6.59 16.15
C ALA A 21 -16.54 5.83 17.48
N GLN A 22 -15.30 5.63 17.92
CA GLN A 22 -15.00 5.04 19.23
C GLN A 22 -15.54 5.91 20.38
N ILE A 23 -15.36 7.23 20.31
CA ILE A 23 -15.84 8.18 21.33
C ILE A 23 -17.38 8.24 21.36
N SER A 24 -18.00 8.34 20.18
CA SER A 24 -19.44 8.59 20.07
C SER A 24 -20.29 7.32 20.14
N GLY A 25 -19.69 6.15 19.90
CA GLY A 25 -20.40 4.88 19.71
C GLY A 25 -21.19 4.78 18.41
N GLU A 26 -21.10 5.79 17.54
CA GLU A 26 -21.78 5.91 16.24
C GLU A 26 -20.78 6.39 15.19
N GLU A 27 -20.78 5.77 14.01
CA GLU A 27 -19.91 6.14 12.90
C GLU A 27 -20.26 7.54 12.34
N PRO A 28 -19.28 8.43 12.12
CA PRO A 28 -19.51 9.69 11.42
C PRO A 28 -20.02 9.48 9.99
N THR A 29 -20.85 10.39 9.50
CA THR A 29 -21.17 10.45 8.07
C THR A 29 -20.05 11.21 7.37
N VAL A 30 -19.35 10.55 6.44
CA VAL A 30 -18.24 11.16 5.67
C VAL A 30 -18.75 11.74 4.36
N VAL A 31 -18.45 13.00 4.09
CA VAL A 31 -18.77 13.69 2.84
C VAL A 31 -17.48 14.32 2.30
N ARG A 32 -17.20 14.17 1.00
CA ARG A 32 -16.04 14.85 0.38
C ARG A 32 -16.32 16.33 0.21
N ASN A 33 -15.27 17.14 0.29
CA ASN A 33 -15.42 18.58 0.17
C ASN A 33 -15.88 19.04 -1.23
N ASP A 34 -15.79 18.18 -2.23
CA ASP A 34 -16.21 18.39 -3.62
C ASP A 34 -17.51 17.65 -4.00
N ASP A 35 -18.23 17.10 -3.02
CA ASP A 35 -19.44 16.30 -3.28
C ASP A 35 -20.54 17.15 -3.97
N PRO A 36 -20.89 16.84 -5.24
CA PRO A 36 -21.86 17.62 -6.00
C PRO A 36 -23.30 17.47 -5.48
N GLY A 37 -23.56 16.46 -4.62
CA GLY A 37 -24.83 16.21 -3.95
C GLY A 37 -25.02 17.02 -2.67
N TRP A 38 -23.97 17.64 -2.13
CA TRP A 38 -24.08 18.39 -0.88
C TRP A 38 -24.92 19.67 -1.02
N ARG A 39 -25.76 19.94 -0.03
CA ARG A 39 -26.57 21.16 0.08
C ARG A 39 -26.49 21.62 1.53
N SER A 40 -26.42 22.93 1.78
CA SER A 40 -26.25 23.45 3.14
C SER A 40 -27.36 23.07 4.12
N GLY A 41 -28.58 22.84 3.61
CA GLY A 41 -29.71 22.33 4.39
C GLY A 41 -29.45 20.97 5.07
N HIS A 42 -28.51 20.17 4.58
CA HIS A 42 -28.12 18.90 5.20
C HIS A 42 -27.43 19.08 6.56
N LEU A 43 -26.89 20.27 6.88
CA LEU A 43 -26.28 20.55 8.18
C LEU A 43 -27.25 20.37 9.34
N ALA A 44 -28.55 20.58 9.12
CA ALA A 44 -29.59 20.42 10.14
C ALA A 44 -29.74 18.96 10.63
N ASP A 45 -29.20 17.98 9.89
CA ASP A 45 -29.26 16.57 10.23
C ASP A 45 -28.16 16.12 11.22
N PHE A 46 -27.25 17.03 11.58
CA PHE A 46 -26.06 16.72 12.37
C PHE A 46 -26.01 17.54 13.67
N ASP A 47 -25.50 16.90 14.73
CA ASP A 47 -25.33 17.51 16.05
C ASP A 47 -23.95 18.17 16.22
N ARG A 48 -23.02 17.90 15.30
CA ARG A 48 -21.66 18.45 15.25
C ARG A 48 -21.01 18.19 13.90
N VAL A 49 -19.98 18.98 13.60
CA VAL A 49 -19.22 18.93 12.36
C VAL A 49 -17.73 18.86 12.63
N VAL A 50 -17.01 18.01 11.90
CA VAL A 50 -15.55 18.03 11.85
C VAL A 50 -15.13 18.30 10.40
N VAL A 51 -14.31 19.33 10.20
CA VAL A 51 -13.64 19.60 8.93
C VAL A 51 -12.22 19.07 9.05
N SER A 52 -11.93 18.00 8.29
CA SER A 52 -10.64 17.31 8.30
C SER A 52 -9.49 18.21 7.82
N PRO A 53 -8.23 17.79 8.01
CA PRO A 53 -7.10 18.34 7.28
C PRO A 53 -7.27 18.18 5.77
N GLY A 54 -6.33 18.72 5.00
CA GLY A 54 -6.28 18.53 3.56
C GLY A 54 -5.06 19.23 2.94
N PRO A 55 -4.73 18.89 1.69
CA PRO A 55 -3.67 19.57 0.96
C PRO A 55 -4.12 20.95 0.47
N GLY A 56 -3.15 21.75 0.06
CA GLY A 56 -3.37 23.03 -0.60
C GLY A 56 -3.65 24.16 0.39
N ASN A 57 -4.57 25.06 0.02
CA ASN A 57 -4.84 26.27 0.79
C ASN A 57 -6.35 26.52 0.91
N ALA A 58 -6.82 26.72 2.15
CA ALA A 58 -8.24 26.93 2.44
C ALA A 58 -8.84 28.19 1.76
N ALA A 59 -8.03 29.13 1.26
CA ALA A 59 -8.49 30.27 0.48
C ALA A 59 -8.84 29.91 -0.99
N ARG A 60 -8.49 28.71 -1.46
CA ARG A 60 -8.78 28.25 -2.81
C ARG A 60 -10.05 27.40 -2.80
N PRO A 61 -11.10 27.78 -3.56
CA PRO A 61 -12.35 27.02 -3.60
C PRO A 61 -12.18 25.55 -4.02
N ALA A 62 -11.20 25.25 -4.87
CA ALA A 62 -10.92 23.87 -5.28
C ALA A 62 -10.34 22.98 -4.17
N ASP A 63 -9.67 23.57 -3.17
CA ASP A 63 -9.06 22.83 -2.06
C ASP A 63 -9.99 22.79 -0.83
N PHE A 64 -10.93 23.74 -0.69
CA PHE A 64 -11.81 23.85 0.49
C PHE A 64 -13.30 23.57 0.20
N GLY A 65 -13.74 23.71 -1.06
CA GLY A 65 -15.06 23.30 -1.53
C GLY A 65 -16.22 23.74 -0.62
N ILE A 66 -17.09 22.79 -0.27
CA ILE A 66 -18.27 23.02 0.57
C ILE A 66 -17.93 23.45 2.01
N CYS A 67 -16.68 23.30 2.45
CA CYS A 67 -16.29 23.63 3.82
C CYS A 67 -16.46 25.11 4.13
N GLU A 68 -16.35 26.01 3.14
CA GLU A 68 -16.59 27.44 3.35
C GLU A 68 -18.02 27.69 3.82
N ASP A 69 -19.00 27.17 3.10
CA ASP A 69 -20.43 27.31 3.43
C ASP A 69 -20.72 26.67 4.79
N ILE A 70 -20.16 25.48 5.04
CA ILE A 70 -20.31 24.77 6.32
C ILE A 70 -19.79 25.61 7.48
N VAL A 71 -18.59 26.18 7.37
CA VAL A 71 -17.99 27.03 8.41
C VAL A 71 -18.82 28.31 8.61
N ARG A 72 -19.37 28.90 7.56
CA ARG A 72 -20.20 30.11 7.66
C ARG A 72 -21.54 29.82 8.34
N GLU A 73 -22.19 28.71 8.01
CA GLU A 73 -23.57 28.41 8.39
C GLU A 73 -23.72 27.53 9.64
N ALA A 74 -22.67 26.83 10.08
CA ALA A 74 -22.75 25.92 11.22
C ALA A 74 -23.21 26.62 12.52
N ALA A 75 -24.39 26.21 12.99
CA ALA A 75 -24.95 26.59 14.29
C ALA A 75 -24.64 25.56 15.40
N VAL A 76 -24.15 24.38 15.03
CA VAL A 76 -23.71 23.31 15.93
C VAL A 76 -22.20 23.37 16.15
N PRO A 77 -21.65 22.69 17.19
CA PRO A 77 -20.21 22.62 17.38
C PRO A 77 -19.47 22.16 16.13
N LEU A 78 -18.44 22.91 15.74
CA LEU A 78 -17.58 22.60 14.61
C LEU A 78 -16.11 22.59 15.05
N LEU A 79 -15.40 21.52 14.72
CA LEU A 79 -13.96 21.41 14.87
C LEU A 79 -13.28 21.45 13.49
N GLY A 80 -12.40 22.42 13.27
CA GLY A 80 -11.50 22.44 12.12
C GLY A 80 -10.12 21.91 12.49
N VAL A 81 -9.61 20.94 11.74
CA VAL A 81 -8.26 20.40 11.91
C VAL A 81 -7.38 20.84 10.75
N CYS A 82 -6.20 21.40 11.03
CA CYS A 82 -5.22 21.87 10.04
C CYS A 82 -5.83 22.77 8.94
N LEU A 83 -6.17 22.23 7.76
CA LEU A 83 -6.89 22.97 6.71
C LEU A 83 -8.24 23.51 7.20
N GLY A 84 -8.99 22.72 7.98
CA GLY A 84 -10.23 23.16 8.60
C GLY A 84 -10.03 24.31 9.60
N HIS A 85 -8.95 24.27 10.39
CA HIS A 85 -8.55 25.38 11.27
C HIS A 85 -8.29 26.64 10.44
N GLN A 86 -7.50 26.54 9.38
CA GLN A 86 -7.21 27.66 8.49
C GLN A 86 -8.48 28.25 7.85
N GLY A 87 -9.41 27.39 7.44
CA GLY A 87 -10.71 27.80 6.87
C GLY A 87 -11.59 28.59 7.85
N ILE A 88 -11.62 28.20 9.13
CA ILE A 88 -12.33 28.96 10.18
C ILE A 88 -11.78 30.39 10.29
N ALA A 89 -10.45 30.53 10.31
CA ALA A 89 -9.84 31.85 10.39
C ALA A 89 -10.15 32.71 9.15
N LEU A 90 -10.06 32.12 7.96
CA LEU A 90 -10.34 32.83 6.70
C LEU A 90 -11.80 33.24 6.56
N ALA A 91 -12.75 32.39 6.95
CA ALA A 91 -14.18 32.70 6.91
C ALA A 91 -14.53 33.92 7.79
N GLY A 92 -13.80 34.11 8.89
CA GLY A 92 -13.90 35.28 9.77
C GLY A 92 -13.09 36.50 9.34
N GLY A 93 -12.38 36.47 8.21
CA GLY A 93 -11.55 37.59 7.73
C GLY A 93 -10.09 37.61 8.23
N GLY A 94 -9.65 36.51 8.84
CA GLY A 94 -8.25 36.28 9.21
C GLY A 94 -7.31 36.17 8.00
N LYS A 95 -6.04 35.85 8.27
CA LYS A 95 -5.02 35.64 7.23
C LYS A 95 -4.27 34.34 7.44
N VAL A 96 -4.14 33.56 6.38
CA VAL A 96 -3.25 32.39 6.30
C VAL A 96 -2.05 32.75 5.43
N SER A 97 -0.85 32.36 5.85
CA SER A 97 0.40 32.61 5.14
C SER A 97 1.37 31.44 5.36
N PRO A 98 2.48 31.36 4.60
CA PRO A 98 3.51 30.37 4.89
C PRO A 98 3.94 30.42 6.36
N ALA A 99 4.06 29.25 6.97
CA ALA A 99 4.67 29.11 8.28
C ALA A 99 6.16 29.48 8.20
N PRO A 100 6.83 29.82 9.32
CA PRO A 100 8.27 30.11 9.33
C PRO A 100 9.10 28.99 8.70
N GLU A 101 8.70 27.74 8.96
CA GLU A 101 9.21 26.54 8.32
C GLU A 101 8.07 25.52 8.10
N PRO A 102 8.16 24.66 7.07
CA PRO A 102 7.29 23.51 6.94
C PRO A 102 7.54 22.48 8.05
N CYS A 103 6.48 22.01 8.70
CA CYS A 103 6.56 20.94 9.68
C CYS A 103 5.69 19.77 9.21
N HIS A 104 6.33 18.72 8.68
CA HIS A 104 5.70 17.53 8.12
C HIS A 104 6.14 16.31 8.91
N GLY A 105 5.23 15.68 9.67
CA GLY A 105 5.55 14.52 10.51
C GLY A 105 6.40 14.88 11.74
N ARG A 106 6.49 16.15 12.12
CA ARG A 106 7.33 16.61 13.23
C ARG A 106 6.50 16.84 14.49
N ILE A 107 7.08 16.49 15.64
CA ILE A 107 6.48 16.71 16.95
C ILE A 107 6.86 18.09 17.47
N SER A 108 5.91 18.80 18.07
CA SER A 108 6.18 20.07 18.74
C SER A 108 5.42 20.16 20.05
N SER A 109 6.04 20.78 21.05
CA SER A 109 5.41 21.07 22.32
C SER A 109 4.40 22.21 22.16
N VAL A 110 3.15 21.97 22.58
CA VAL A 110 2.02 22.90 22.47
C VAL A 110 1.60 23.37 23.85
N VAL A 111 1.65 24.69 24.06
CA VAL A 111 1.16 25.37 25.27
C VAL A 111 -0.25 25.90 24.98
N HIS A 112 -1.20 25.67 25.89
CA HIS A 112 -2.57 26.13 25.76
C HIS A 112 -3.14 26.78 27.02
N THR A 113 -4.26 27.49 26.85
CA THR A 113 -4.99 28.20 27.93
C THR A 113 -5.94 27.29 28.73
N GLY A 114 -6.23 26.09 28.20
CA GLY A 114 -7.20 25.14 28.80
C GLY A 114 -8.64 25.42 28.39
N ALA A 115 -8.86 26.34 27.46
CA ALA A 115 -10.18 26.69 26.97
C ALA A 115 -10.70 25.72 25.90
N GLY A 116 -12.01 25.49 25.90
CA GLY A 116 -12.71 24.75 24.85
C GLY A 116 -12.24 23.30 24.74
N VAL A 117 -11.76 22.91 23.56
CA VAL A 117 -11.30 21.53 23.31
C VAL A 117 -10.06 21.13 24.12
N PHE A 118 -9.37 22.10 24.74
CA PHE A 118 -8.21 21.86 25.61
C PHE A 118 -8.57 21.67 27.09
N ASP A 119 -9.86 21.64 27.44
CA ASP A 119 -10.29 21.49 28.84
C ASP A 119 -9.71 20.21 29.49
N GLY A 120 -9.15 20.35 30.69
CA GLY A 120 -8.55 19.26 31.43
C GLY A 120 -7.26 18.64 30.84
N LEU A 121 -6.73 19.15 29.73
CA LEU A 121 -5.48 18.66 29.15
C LEU A 121 -4.23 19.26 29.82
N PRO A 122 -3.11 18.51 29.93
CA PRO A 122 -1.83 19.07 30.37
C PRO A 122 -1.28 20.12 29.41
N SER A 123 -0.64 21.16 29.96
CA SER A 123 0.01 22.22 29.19
C SER A 123 1.44 22.42 29.71
N PRO A 124 2.48 22.19 28.88
CA PRO A 124 2.41 21.76 27.50
C PRO A 124 2.11 20.26 27.31
N PHE A 125 1.78 19.86 26.08
CA PHE A 125 1.80 18.48 25.60
C PHE A 125 2.40 18.39 24.19
N ASP A 126 2.82 17.21 23.76
CA ASP A 126 3.43 17.01 22.43
C ASP A 126 2.38 16.71 21.35
N ALA A 127 2.48 17.42 20.22
CA ALA A 127 1.54 17.28 19.10
C ALA A 127 2.25 17.14 17.75
N ALA A 128 1.73 16.25 16.89
CA ALA A 128 2.20 16.06 15.53
C ALA A 128 1.68 17.13 14.57
N ARG A 129 2.59 17.65 13.75
CA ARG A 129 2.33 18.74 12.78
C ARG A 129 2.60 18.26 11.36
N TYR A 130 1.68 18.62 10.45
CA TYR A 130 1.78 18.35 9.01
C TYR A 130 1.43 19.58 8.16
N HIS A 131 1.91 20.76 8.53
CA HIS A 131 1.49 22.00 7.89
C HIS A 131 2.66 22.85 7.39
N SER A 132 2.47 23.44 6.21
CA SER A 132 3.38 24.44 5.60
C SER A 132 2.83 25.86 5.71
N LEU A 133 1.54 25.98 6.00
CA LEU A 133 0.81 27.23 6.16
C LEU A 133 0.37 27.37 7.61
N ALA A 134 0.21 28.60 8.07
CA ALA A 134 -0.28 28.93 9.39
C ALA A 134 -1.20 30.16 9.35
N VAL A 135 -2.12 30.24 10.30
CA VAL A 135 -2.90 31.44 10.55
C VAL A 135 -1.99 32.49 11.18
N THR A 136 -1.72 33.58 10.47
CA THR A 136 -0.80 34.65 10.90
C THR A 136 -1.52 35.89 11.41
N ARG A 137 -2.83 35.99 11.16
CA ARG A 137 -3.69 37.04 11.70
C ARG A 137 -5.06 36.49 12.01
N LEU A 138 -5.49 36.66 13.26
CA LEU A 138 -6.85 36.36 13.68
C LEU A 138 -7.78 37.56 13.49
N PRO A 139 -9.05 37.33 13.14
CA PRO A 139 -10.09 38.35 13.25
C PRO A 139 -10.49 38.58 14.72
N GLU A 140 -11.21 39.67 15.00
CA GLU A 140 -11.55 40.07 16.37
C GLU A 140 -12.44 39.04 17.09
N GLU A 141 -13.29 38.36 16.34
CA GLU A 141 -14.26 37.37 16.78
C GLU A 141 -13.64 36.01 17.13
N ILE A 142 -12.35 35.80 16.84
CA ILE A 142 -11.63 34.57 17.13
C ILE A 142 -10.52 34.85 18.13
N GLU A 143 -10.45 34.04 19.18
CA GLU A 143 -9.40 34.09 20.17
C GLU A 143 -8.45 32.90 20.06
N ALA A 144 -7.16 33.19 20.22
CA ALA A 144 -6.12 32.18 20.27
C ALA A 144 -6.15 31.43 21.61
N THR A 145 -6.02 30.11 21.54
CA THR A 145 -6.09 29.22 22.72
C THR A 145 -4.87 28.32 22.89
N ALA A 146 -4.04 28.13 21.86
CA ALA A 146 -2.80 27.36 21.95
C ALA A 146 -1.72 27.84 20.98
N TRP A 147 -0.45 27.60 21.33
CA TRP A 147 0.74 27.99 20.57
C TRP A 147 1.86 26.96 20.73
N THR A 148 2.78 26.91 19.76
CA THR A 148 4.11 26.32 19.99
C THR A 148 5.00 27.27 20.83
N SER A 149 6.12 26.76 21.34
CA SER A 149 7.08 27.56 22.13
C SER A 149 7.66 28.77 21.38
N ASP A 150 7.74 28.70 20.05
CA ASP A 150 8.18 29.78 19.15
C ASP A 150 7.02 30.69 18.67
N GLY A 151 5.82 30.51 19.23
CA GLY A 151 4.70 31.44 19.06
C GLY A 151 3.79 31.19 17.85
N ILE A 152 3.94 30.04 17.16
CA ILE A 152 3.04 29.68 16.06
C ILE A 152 1.68 29.28 16.65
N LEU A 153 0.60 29.86 16.13
CA LEU A 153 -0.76 29.56 16.57
C LEU A 153 -1.13 28.10 16.31
N MET A 154 -1.47 27.36 17.36
CA MET A 154 -1.84 25.94 17.31
C MET A 154 -3.31 25.68 17.63
N GLY A 155 -3.99 26.59 18.31
CA GLY A 155 -5.38 26.44 18.72
C GLY A 155 -6.11 27.76 18.74
N MET A 156 -7.39 27.75 18.38
CA MET A 156 -8.25 28.92 18.47
C MET A 156 -9.72 28.52 18.67
N GLN A 157 -10.52 29.47 19.16
CA GLN A 157 -11.97 29.34 19.26
C GLN A 157 -12.68 30.64 18.91
N HIS A 158 -13.89 30.53 18.38
CA HIS A 158 -14.73 31.69 18.11
C HIS A 158 -15.41 32.18 19.41
N ARG A 159 -15.49 33.48 19.63
CA ARG A 159 -16.01 34.10 20.86
C ARG A 159 -17.50 33.83 21.13
N HIS A 160 -18.31 33.81 20.07
CA HIS A 160 -19.77 33.72 20.15
C HIS A 160 -20.40 32.47 19.52
N ARG A 161 -19.66 31.75 18.66
CA ARG A 161 -20.12 30.55 17.96
C ARG A 161 -19.31 29.35 18.46
N PRO A 162 -19.87 28.12 18.46
CA PRO A 162 -19.17 26.94 18.96
C PRO A 162 -18.16 26.40 17.91
N LEU A 163 -17.31 27.28 17.38
CA LEU A 163 -16.27 26.92 16.42
C LEU A 163 -14.93 26.83 17.14
N HIS A 164 -14.26 25.69 16.97
CA HIS A 164 -12.94 25.43 17.50
C HIS A 164 -12.03 24.99 16.35
N GLY A 165 -10.75 25.34 16.42
CA GLY A 165 -9.79 24.89 15.43
C GLY A 165 -8.45 24.55 16.03
N VAL A 166 -7.82 23.48 15.55
CA VAL A 166 -6.45 23.08 15.91
C VAL A 166 -5.59 22.94 14.65
N GLN A 167 -4.37 23.48 14.67
CA GLN A 167 -3.46 23.46 13.51
C GLN A 167 -2.67 22.14 13.42
N PHE A 168 -2.47 21.46 14.56
CA PHE A 168 -1.89 20.12 14.64
C PHE A 168 -2.94 19.03 14.40
N HIS A 169 -2.51 17.77 14.36
CA HIS A 169 -3.34 16.63 13.99
C HIS A 169 -3.64 15.74 15.20
N PRO A 170 -4.79 15.90 15.88
CA PRO A 170 -5.16 15.08 17.05
C PRO A 170 -5.36 13.60 16.71
N GLU A 171 -5.55 13.25 15.45
CA GLU A 171 -5.71 11.87 14.97
C GLU A 171 -4.39 11.12 14.77
N SER A 172 -3.27 11.85 14.74
CA SER A 172 -1.94 11.26 14.58
C SER A 172 -1.55 10.45 15.82
N ILE A 173 -0.86 9.32 15.61
CA ILE A 173 -0.26 8.57 16.73
C ILE A 173 0.83 9.37 17.47
N GLY A 174 1.38 10.41 16.83
CA GLY A 174 2.38 11.28 17.42
C GLY A 174 1.81 12.39 18.31
N THR A 175 0.48 12.54 18.40
CA THR A 175 -0.15 13.58 19.24
C THR A 175 -0.62 12.99 20.57
N GLU A 176 -0.04 13.49 21.67
CA GLU A 176 -0.52 13.18 23.00
C GLU A 176 -1.93 13.74 23.22
N TYR A 177 -2.77 13.00 23.96
CA TYR A 177 -4.12 13.41 24.34
C TYR A 177 -5.09 13.71 23.18
N GLY A 178 -4.75 13.36 21.94
CA GLY A 178 -5.60 13.62 20.76
C GLY A 178 -7.01 13.05 20.87
N MET A 179 -7.14 11.81 21.37
CA MET A 179 -8.43 11.17 21.67
C MET A 179 -9.24 11.96 22.72
N GLN A 180 -8.58 12.46 23.78
CA GLN A 180 -9.25 13.24 24.82
C GLN A 180 -9.68 14.62 24.30
N LEU A 181 -8.88 15.26 23.43
CA LEU A 181 -9.25 16.50 22.76
C LEU A 181 -10.51 16.33 21.89
N LEU A 182 -10.55 15.26 21.10
CA LEU A 182 -11.73 14.92 20.30
C LEU A 182 -12.94 14.60 21.19
N LYS A 183 -12.72 13.96 22.34
CA LYS A 183 -13.78 13.72 23.32
C LYS A 183 -14.33 15.04 23.88
N ASN A 184 -13.47 15.96 24.28
CA ASN A 184 -13.87 17.29 24.77
C ASN A 184 -14.74 18.00 23.71
N PHE A 185 -14.34 17.93 22.44
CA PHE A 185 -15.14 18.47 21.33
C PHE A 185 -16.53 17.80 21.23
N VAL A 186 -16.59 16.46 21.25
CA VAL A 186 -17.85 15.70 21.17
C VAL A 186 -18.81 16.07 22.31
N ASP A 187 -18.27 16.33 23.50
CA ASP A 187 -19.02 16.71 24.70
C ASP A 187 -19.58 18.16 24.64
N LEU A 188 -19.09 19.01 23.74
CA LEU A 188 -19.62 20.38 23.54
C LEU A 188 -21.04 20.40 22.95
N SER A 189 -21.47 19.31 22.31
CA SER A 189 -22.85 19.21 21.80
C SER A 189 -23.82 19.04 22.98
N PRO A 190 -24.73 20.00 23.24
CA PRO A 190 -25.70 19.84 24.31
C PRO A 190 -26.58 18.62 24.02
N GLY A 191 -26.52 17.62 24.90
CA GLY A 191 -27.37 16.44 24.86
C GLY A 191 -28.83 16.79 24.60
N ARG A 192 -29.41 16.40 23.46
CA ARG A 192 -30.85 16.09 23.42
C ARG A 192 -31.05 14.92 24.38
N ARG A 193 -31.32 15.22 25.66
CA ARG A 193 -31.77 14.25 26.66
C ARG A 193 -33.14 13.73 26.20
N THR A 194 -33.16 12.66 25.43
CA THR A 194 -34.35 11.83 25.27
C THR A 194 -34.04 10.44 25.79
N PHE A 195 -34.61 10.15 26.95
CA PHE A 195 -34.72 8.82 27.53
C PHE A 195 -35.29 7.85 26.50
N PHE A 196 -34.51 6.85 26.09
CA PHE A 196 -35.06 5.57 25.63
C PHE A 196 -34.15 4.45 26.13
N SER A 197 -34.58 3.82 27.22
CA SER A 197 -34.12 2.51 27.66
C SER A 197 -34.76 1.45 26.77
N GLY A 198 -33.96 0.79 25.93
CA GLY A 198 -34.33 -0.39 25.16
C GLY A 198 -33.10 -1.08 24.57
N PRO A 199 -33.07 -2.42 24.39
CA PRO A 199 -31.85 -3.15 24.09
C PRO A 199 -31.33 -2.84 22.68
N LEU A 200 -30.01 -2.59 22.59
CA LEU A 200 -29.27 -2.39 21.34
C LEU A 200 -29.25 -3.69 20.53
N GLY A 201 -29.89 -3.66 19.36
CA GLY A 201 -29.82 -4.70 18.35
C GLY A 201 -30.33 -4.19 17.02
N ALA A 202 -29.42 -3.71 16.17
CA ALA A 202 -29.46 -3.78 14.70
C ALA A 202 -28.44 -2.81 14.09
N THR A 203 -27.39 -3.37 13.49
CA THR A 203 -26.54 -2.72 12.49
C THR A 203 -27.37 -2.25 11.30
N ARG A 204 -27.30 -0.96 10.96
CA ARG A 204 -27.80 -0.42 9.68
C ARG A 204 -26.63 0.00 8.77
N PRO A 205 -26.80 -0.04 7.44
CA PRO A 205 -25.70 -0.05 6.48
C PRO A 205 -25.16 1.35 6.15
N ARG A 206 -23.90 1.36 5.67
CA ARG A 206 -23.23 2.51 5.03
C ARG A 206 -24.05 3.02 3.84
N GLU A 207 -24.40 4.31 3.84
CA GLU A 207 -24.84 5.03 2.64
C GLU A 207 -23.79 6.08 2.29
N SER A 208 -23.08 5.84 1.18
CA SER A 208 -22.39 6.86 0.40
C SER A 208 -22.78 6.64 -1.07
N GLY A 209 -23.35 7.66 -1.69
CA GLY A 209 -23.32 7.87 -3.15
C GLY A 209 -23.78 6.72 -4.06
N ASN A 210 -25.09 6.68 -4.33
CA ASN A 210 -25.75 6.06 -5.49
C ASN A 210 -25.68 4.52 -5.61
N PRO A 211 -26.48 3.77 -4.83
CA PRO A 211 -26.88 2.43 -5.22
C PRO A 211 -27.92 2.55 -6.34
N ARG A 212 -27.69 1.87 -7.47
CA ARG A 212 -28.81 1.47 -8.32
C ARG A 212 -29.75 0.66 -7.43
N GLU A 213 -30.94 1.19 -7.14
CA GLU A 213 -32.02 0.44 -6.50
C GLU A 213 -32.38 -0.75 -7.40
N GLU A 214 -31.71 -1.89 -7.19
CA GLU A 214 -32.27 -3.17 -7.56
C GLU A 214 -33.16 -3.61 -6.39
N THR A 215 -34.46 -3.31 -6.53
CA THR A 215 -35.55 -4.09 -5.91
C THR A 215 -35.18 -5.58 -5.90
N PRO A 216 -35.44 -6.34 -4.81
CA PRO A 216 -35.15 -7.78 -4.79
C PRO A 216 -36.06 -8.50 -5.78
N GLY A 217 -35.59 -8.60 -7.02
CA GLY A 217 -36.11 -9.51 -8.02
C GLY A 217 -35.78 -10.95 -7.61
N PRO A 218 -36.54 -11.94 -8.11
CA PRO A 218 -36.32 -13.34 -7.77
C PRO A 218 -34.86 -13.73 -8.06
N GLU A 219 -34.25 -14.55 -7.19
CA GLU A 219 -32.87 -15.12 -7.25
C GLU A 219 -32.56 -15.97 -8.51
N ARG A 220 -33.17 -15.68 -9.66
CA ARG A 220 -33.24 -16.59 -10.81
C ARG A 220 -32.17 -16.38 -11.89
N ASN A 221 -31.17 -15.50 -11.71
CA ASN A 221 -30.20 -15.23 -12.78
C ASN A 221 -28.74 -14.96 -12.37
N ARG A 222 -28.29 -15.38 -11.18
CA ARG A 222 -26.84 -15.40 -10.90
C ARG A 222 -26.21 -16.62 -11.57
N PRO A 223 -25.10 -16.46 -12.33
CA PRO A 223 -24.39 -17.60 -12.90
C PRO A 223 -23.95 -18.55 -11.76
N PRO A 224 -23.97 -19.88 -11.99
CA PRO A 224 -23.72 -20.85 -10.94
C PRO A 224 -22.31 -20.68 -10.34
N ARG A 225 -22.22 -20.69 -9.00
CA ARG A 225 -20.94 -20.68 -8.28
C ARG A 225 -20.12 -21.92 -8.62
N ARG A 226 -18.81 -21.73 -8.83
CA ARG A 226 -17.87 -22.85 -9.04
C ARG A 226 -17.55 -23.46 -7.68
N ARG A 227 -17.90 -24.73 -7.47
CA ARG A 227 -17.51 -25.49 -6.27
C ARG A 227 -16.21 -26.22 -6.53
N LEU A 228 -15.14 -25.80 -5.85
CA LEU A 228 -13.81 -26.36 -6.00
C LEU A 228 -13.30 -26.91 -4.67
N ARG A 229 -12.32 -27.82 -4.75
CA ARG A 229 -11.62 -28.36 -3.58
C ARG A 229 -10.12 -28.30 -3.82
N VAL A 230 -9.38 -27.79 -2.85
CA VAL A 230 -7.92 -27.86 -2.85
C VAL A 230 -7.50 -29.25 -2.34
N ARG A 231 -6.76 -29.98 -3.17
CA ARG A 231 -6.04 -31.20 -2.77
C ARG A 231 -4.61 -30.82 -2.41
N ALA A 232 -4.15 -31.28 -1.25
CA ALA A 232 -2.79 -31.09 -0.80
C ALA A 232 -2.10 -32.44 -0.61
N ARG A 233 -0.83 -32.53 -1.02
CA ARG A 233 0.08 -33.64 -0.69
C ARG A 233 1.35 -33.07 -0.07
N ARG A 234 1.68 -33.54 1.13
CA ARG A 234 2.89 -33.15 1.86
C ARG A 234 4.03 -34.14 1.61
N LEU A 235 5.23 -33.62 1.39
CA LEU A 235 6.48 -34.35 1.18
C LEU A 235 7.55 -33.73 2.09
N ARG A 236 8.58 -34.51 2.47
CA ARG A 236 9.77 -33.95 3.13
C ARG A 236 10.65 -33.31 2.06
N THR A 237 11.04 -32.06 2.26
CA THR A 237 11.94 -31.33 1.35
C THR A 237 13.33 -31.96 1.38
N ARG A 238 13.88 -32.23 0.19
CA ARG A 238 15.25 -32.70 -0.03
C ARG A 238 15.89 -32.06 -1.28
N TRP A 239 15.31 -30.98 -1.75
CA TRP A 239 15.59 -30.35 -3.03
C TRP A 239 15.69 -28.83 -2.86
N ASP A 240 16.52 -28.23 -3.69
CA ASP A 240 16.75 -26.79 -3.75
C ASP A 240 15.66 -26.07 -4.58
N GLY A 241 15.29 -24.86 -4.19
CA GLY A 241 14.25 -24.08 -4.88
C GLY A 241 14.59 -23.76 -6.35
N GLU A 242 15.86 -23.44 -6.66
CA GLU A 242 16.28 -23.19 -8.04
C GLU A 242 16.16 -24.47 -8.88
N ALA A 243 16.55 -25.62 -8.31
CA ALA A 243 16.46 -26.92 -8.98
C ALA A 243 15.00 -27.32 -9.27
N VAL A 244 14.11 -27.11 -8.29
CA VAL A 244 12.66 -27.35 -8.45
C VAL A 244 12.08 -26.46 -9.55
N PHE A 245 12.34 -25.15 -9.49
CA PHE A 245 11.79 -24.23 -10.47
C PHE A 245 12.31 -24.53 -11.87
N GLN A 246 13.61 -24.80 -12.01
CA GLN A 246 14.21 -25.11 -13.31
C GLN A 246 13.61 -26.37 -13.95
N ASP A 247 13.46 -27.47 -13.20
CA ASP A 247 12.89 -28.72 -13.72
C ASP A 247 11.40 -28.59 -14.07
N LEU A 248 10.61 -27.98 -13.18
CA LEU A 248 9.16 -27.96 -13.32
C LEU A 248 8.65 -26.81 -14.19
N TYR A 249 9.26 -25.62 -14.09
CA TYR A 249 8.66 -24.37 -14.56
C TYR A 249 9.58 -23.48 -15.40
N GLY A 250 10.89 -23.78 -15.46
CA GLY A 250 11.89 -22.93 -16.13
C GLY A 250 11.57 -22.66 -17.60
N ALA A 251 11.10 -23.69 -18.31
CA ALA A 251 10.72 -23.61 -19.73
C ALA A 251 9.29 -23.05 -19.96
N ALA A 252 8.47 -22.91 -18.92
CA ALA A 252 7.11 -22.40 -19.09
C ALA A 252 7.14 -20.91 -19.46
N PRO A 253 6.38 -20.46 -20.49
CA PRO A 253 6.31 -19.05 -20.87
C PRO A 253 5.52 -18.22 -19.85
N ARG A 254 4.64 -18.88 -19.11
CA ARG A 254 3.76 -18.29 -18.09
C ARG A 254 3.95 -19.03 -16.77
N SER A 255 4.77 -18.49 -15.89
CA SER A 255 5.07 -19.10 -14.60
C SER A 255 5.42 -18.05 -13.54
N PHE A 256 5.36 -18.46 -12.28
CA PHE A 256 5.71 -17.61 -11.16
C PHE A 256 6.55 -18.37 -10.14
N TRP A 257 7.41 -17.63 -9.48
CA TRP A 257 8.08 -17.99 -8.24
C TRP A 257 7.99 -16.77 -7.31
N LEU A 258 7.13 -16.84 -6.30
CA LEU A 258 7.18 -15.93 -5.16
C LEU A 258 8.20 -16.50 -4.18
N ASP A 259 9.35 -15.85 -4.06
CA ASP A 259 10.53 -16.41 -3.42
C ASP A 259 10.93 -15.71 -2.13
N SER A 260 11.05 -16.51 -1.09
CA SER A 260 11.75 -16.16 0.13
C SER A 260 13.26 -16.41 -0.02
N ALA A 261 13.95 -15.54 -0.75
CA ALA A 261 15.35 -15.77 -1.13
C ALA A 261 16.33 -15.78 0.06
N THR A 262 16.00 -15.08 1.15
CA THR A 262 16.79 -15.04 2.39
C THR A 262 16.55 -16.27 3.27
N ALA A 263 15.30 -16.75 3.37
CA ALA A 263 14.85 -17.88 4.19
C ALA A 263 15.37 -17.90 5.65
N THR A 264 15.44 -16.73 6.31
CA THR A 264 16.13 -16.56 7.61
C THR A 264 15.24 -16.00 8.73
N GLY A 265 14.03 -15.52 8.43
CA GLY A 265 13.13 -14.88 9.37
C GLY A 265 11.69 -15.40 9.27
N GLU A 266 10.76 -14.67 9.89
CA GLU A 266 9.33 -15.02 9.87
C GLU A 266 8.62 -14.58 8.58
N LEU A 267 9.10 -13.50 7.96
CA LEU A 267 8.52 -12.93 6.73
C LEU A 267 8.77 -13.78 5.48
N ASP A 268 9.78 -14.65 5.51
CA ASP A 268 10.36 -15.35 4.37
C ASP A 268 10.41 -16.87 4.60
N ARG A 269 9.39 -17.43 5.29
CA ARG A 269 9.33 -18.86 5.58
C ARG A 269 8.99 -19.73 4.35
N PHE A 270 8.20 -19.20 3.41
CA PHE A 270 7.60 -20.02 2.35
C PHE A 270 7.87 -19.46 0.96
N SER A 271 8.33 -20.31 0.04
CA SER A 271 8.35 -19.99 -1.40
C SER A 271 7.22 -20.71 -2.14
N PHE A 272 6.57 -20.01 -3.08
CA PHE A 272 5.44 -20.50 -3.87
C PHE A 272 5.79 -20.52 -5.35
N MET A 273 5.55 -21.62 -6.05
CA MET A 273 5.87 -21.78 -7.47
C MET A 273 4.72 -22.42 -8.23
N GLY A 274 4.51 -22.00 -9.47
CA GLY A 274 3.51 -22.58 -10.35
C GLY A 274 3.57 -22.04 -11.77
N ASP A 275 2.68 -22.54 -12.63
CA ASP A 275 2.58 -22.13 -14.04
C ASP A 275 1.14 -22.16 -14.55
N ALA A 276 0.96 -21.76 -15.80
CA ALA A 276 -0.36 -21.73 -16.45
C ALA A 276 -0.70 -23.05 -17.18
N SER A 277 -0.08 -24.18 -16.84
CA SER A 277 -0.28 -25.46 -17.55
C SER A 277 -1.53 -26.23 -17.11
N GLY A 278 -2.06 -25.92 -15.92
CA GLY A 278 -3.18 -26.64 -15.34
C GLY A 278 -4.51 -26.47 -16.10
N PRO A 279 -5.48 -27.37 -15.88
CA PRO A 279 -6.75 -27.39 -16.61
C PRO A 279 -7.65 -26.17 -16.33
N LEU A 280 -7.51 -25.55 -15.15
CA LEU A 280 -8.26 -24.37 -14.73
C LEU A 280 -7.42 -23.09 -14.76
N ALA A 281 -6.16 -23.18 -15.22
CA ALA A 281 -5.26 -22.05 -15.28
C ALA A 281 -5.77 -20.96 -16.23
N ARG A 282 -5.61 -19.71 -15.82
CA ARG A 282 -6.00 -18.51 -16.56
C ARG A 282 -4.93 -17.44 -16.38
N VAL A 283 -4.80 -16.54 -17.34
CA VAL A 283 -3.96 -15.35 -17.23
C VAL A 283 -4.83 -14.13 -17.49
N ALA A 284 -4.85 -13.19 -16.56
CA ALA A 284 -5.59 -11.95 -16.66
C ALA A 284 -4.63 -10.78 -16.77
N THR A 285 -4.85 -9.90 -17.75
CA THR A 285 -4.12 -8.65 -17.92
C THR A 285 -5.09 -7.48 -17.98
N ALA A 286 -4.69 -6.36 -17.38
CA ALA A 286 -5.50 -5.14 -17.35
C ALA A 286 -4.88 -4.03 -18.21
N ASP A 287 -5.76 -3.25 -18.83
CA ASP A 287 -5.45 -1.96 -19.44
C ASP A 287 -6.45 -0.94 -18.89
N VAL A 288 -5.94 -0.03 -18.06
CA VAL A 288 -6.73 1.02 -17.41
C VAL A 288 -7.22 2.05 -18.42
N SER A 289 -6.43 2.31 -19.47
CA SER A 289 -6.78 3.32 -20.48
C SER A 289 -7.98 2.89 -21.31
N SER A 290 -8.06 1.60 -21.66
CA SER A 290 -9.21 1.03 -22.37
C SER A 290 -10.29 0.50 -21.43
N ARG A 291 -10.03 0.46 -20.11
CA ARG A 291 -10.89 -0.13 -19.06
C ARG A 291 -11.29 -1.56 -19.40
N THR A 292 -10.31 -2.37 -19.81
CA THR A 292 -10.53 -3.77 -20.14
C THR A 292 -9.66 -4.70 -19.31
N VAL A 293 -10.22 -5.87 -19.02
CA VAL A 293 -9.51 -7.02 -18.50
C VAL A 293 -9.56 -8.12 -19.55
N ARG A 294 -8.40 -8.51 -20.08
CA ARG A 294 -8.25 -9.66 -20.97
C ARG A 294 -7.96 -10.89 -20.13
N VAL A 295 -8.73 -11.97 -20.30
CA VAL A 295 -8.56 -13.25 -19.61
C VAL A 295 -8.30 -14.35 -20.62
N ASP A 296 -7.06 -14.84 -20.67
CA ASP A 296 -6.65 -15.96 -21.49
C ASP A 296 -6.76 -17.27 -20.71
N SER A 297 -7.39 -18.27 -21.32
CA SER A 297 -7.58 -19.61 -20.75
C SER A 297 -7.34 -20.69 -21.80
N ARG A 298 -7.33 -21.96 -21.41
CA ARG A 298 -7.26 -23.09 -22.36
C ARG A 298 -8.45 -23.15 -23.32
N THR A 299 -9.59 -22.57 -22.94
CA THR A 299 -10.82 -22.57 -23.75
C THR A 299 -10.92 -21.36 -24.68
N GLY A 300 -10.00 -20.39 -24.57
CA GLY A 300 -9.99 -19.18 -25.38
C GLY A 300 -9.73 -17.92 -24.55
N THR A 301 -9.87 -16.77 -25.21
CA THR A 301 -9.71 -15.43 -24.65
C THR A 301 -11.06 -14.78 -24.42
N GLU A 302 -11.25 -14.17 -23.25
CA GLU A 302 -12.36 -13.29 -22.93
C GLU A 302 -11.84 -11.86 -22.73
N ILE A 303 -12.63 -10.85 -23.12
CA ILE A 303 -12.35 -9.44 -22.82
C ILE A 303 -13.54 -8.90 -22.04
N VAL A 304 -13.30 -8.45 -20.82
CA VAL A 304 -14.31 -7.90 -19.92
C VAL A 304 -14.10 -6.40 -19.78
N THR A 305 -15.13 -5.61 -20.03
CA THR A 305 -15.09 -4.16 -19.77
C THR A 305 -15.30 -3.90 -18.29
N GLY A 306 -14.38 -3.18 -17.65
CA GLY A 306 -14.49 -2.86 -16.23
C GLY A 306 -13.16 -2.52 -15.56
N ASP A 307 -13.24 -2.27 -14.26
CA ASP A 307 -12.08 -2.11 -13.38
C ASP A 307 -11.50 -3.49 -12.99
N PHE A 308 -10.18 -3.62 -12.98
CA PHE A 308 -9.50 -4.89 -12.72
C PHE A 308 -9.77 -5.43 -11.33
N LEU A 309 -9.67 -4.59 -10.29
CA LEU A 309 -9.89 -5.03 -8.91
C LEU A 309 -11.36 -5.43 -8.70
N SER A 310 -12.31 -4.77 -9.37
CA SER A 310 -13.72 -5.16 -9.30
C SER A 310 -13.97 -6.50 -9.98
N TRP A 311 -13.35 -6.73 -11.13
CA TRP A 311 -13.40 -8.01 -11.82
C TRP A 311 -12.76 -9.13 -10.98
N LEU A 312 -11.60 -8.86 -10.35
CA LEU A 312 -10.87 -9.82 -9.52
C LEU A 312 -11.70 -10.24 -8.30
N ASP A 313 -12.28 -9.27 -7.60
CA ASP A 313 -13.14 -9.50 -6.45
C ASP A 313 -14.38 -10.33 -6.82
N GLU A 314 -15.03 -10.01 -7.94
CA GLU A 314 -16.16 -10.79 -8.45
C GLU A 314 -15.76 -12.22 -8.85
N ASP A 315 -14.60 -12.42 -9.50
CA ASP A 315 -14.11 -13.76 -9.86
C ASP A 315 -13.82 -14.62 -8.61
N LEU A 316 -13.22 -14.03 -7.58
CA LEU A 316 -12.98 -14.68 -6.30
C LEU A 316 -14.31 -15.02 -5.60
N ARG A 317 -15.27 -14.09 -5.52
CA ARG A 317 -16.59 -14.31 -4.91
C ARG A 317 -17.44 -15.37 -5.62
N ARG A 318 -17.19 -15.62 -6.91
CA ARG A 318 -17.85 -16.69 -7.70
C ARG A 318 -17.32 -18.09 -7.42
N THR A 319 -16.22 -18.21 -6.68
CA THR A 319 -15.54 -19.48 -6.43
C THR A 319 -15.71 -19.89 -4.97
N ASP A 320 -16.51 -20.92 -4.71
CA ASP A 320 -16.66 -21.55 -3.40
C ASP A 320 -15.62 -22.68 -3.28
N THR A 321 -14.65 -22.52 -2.38
CA THR A 321 -13.50 -23.42 -2.28
C THR A 321 -13.41 -24.09 -0.93
N ARG A 322 -13.36 -25.43 -0.91
CA ARG A 322 -12.98 -26.18 0.30
C ARG A 322 -11.46 -26.27 0.41
N VAL A 323 -10.94 -25.65 1.47
CA VAL A 323 -9.51 -25.52 1.74
C VAL A 323 -9.09 -26.45 2.89
N PRO A 324 -8.01 -27.25 2.75
CA PRO A 324 -7.45 -28.03 3.85
C PRO A 324 -6.67 -27.15 4.84
N GLY A 325 -6.54 -27.59 6.10
CA GLY A 325 -5.65 -26.92 7.05
C GLY A 325 -4.18 -27.00 6.59
N LEU A 326 -3.58 -25.85 6.34
CA LEU A 326 -2.20 -25.68 5.88
C LEU A 326 -1.47 -24.67 6.78
N PRO A 327 -0.13 -24.72 6.90
CA PRO A 327 0.62 -23.79 7.75
C PRO A 327 0.85 -22.41 7.11
N PHE A 328 0.18 -22.12 6.00
CA PHE A 328 0.28 -20.89 5.22
C PHE A 328 -1.08 -20.55 4.60
N ASP A 329 -1.30 -19.28 4.27
CA ASP A 329 -2.58 -18.77 3.78
C ASP A 329 -2.80 -18.97 2.27
N PHE A 330 -1.73 -19.16 1.49
CA PHE A 330 -1.81 -19.38 0.05
C PHE A 330 -2.36 -20.77 -0.27
N THR A 331 -3.62 -20.83 -0.67
CA THR A 331 -4.31 -22.07 -1.07
C THR A 331 -4.76 -21.99 -2.51
N LEU A 332 -3.82 -21.63 -3.40
CA LEU A 332 -4.06 -21.38 -4.83
C LEU A 332 -4.90 -20.10 -5.06
N GLY A 333 -5.02 -19.66 -6.31
CA GLY A 333 -5.68 -18.40 -6.65
C GLY A 333 -4.87 -17.56 -7.63
N TRP A 334 -5.07 -16.24 -7.62
CA TRP A 334 -4.40 -15.32 -8.54
C TRP A 334 -3.03 -14.92 -8.00
N VAL A 335 -1.97 -15.08 -8.79
CA VAL A 335 -0.58 -14.70 -8.47
C VAL A 335 0.00 -13.81 -9.56
N GLY A 336 0.64 -12.69 -9.20
CA GLY A 336 1.19 -11.78 -10.20
C GLY A 336 1.53 -10.40 -9.67
N CYS A 337 1.34 -9.38 -10.52
CA CYS A 337 1.63 -7.99 -10.19
C CYS A 337 0.48 -7.04 -10.53
N LEU A 338 0.39 -5.97 -9.73
CA LEU A 338 -0.47 -4.81 -9.90
C LEU A 338 0.45 -3.61 -10.18
N GLY A 339 0.21 -2.88 -11.25
CA GLY A 339 0.96 -1.67 -11.57
C GLY A 339 0.52 -0.47 -10.74
N TYR A 340 1.43 0.49 -10.52
CA TYR A 340 1.18 1.70 -9.75
C TYR A 340 -0.04 2.49 -10.27
N GLY A 341 -0.23 2.55 -11.59
CA GLY A 341 -1.36 3.25 -12.22
C GLY A 341 -2.70 2.53 -12.18
N LEU A 342 -2.78 1.32 -11.58
CA LEU A 342 -3.99 0.49 -11.59
C LEU A 342 -5.18 1.16 -10.90
N THR A 343 -4.91 1.96 -9.87
CA THR A 343 -5.92 2.69 -9.10
C THR A 343 -5.79 4.17 -9.42
N PRO A 344 -6.44 4.66 -10.50
CA PRO A 344 -6.28 6.05 -10.92
C PRO A 344 -6.82 6.99 -9.84
N VAL A 345 -6.23 8.19 -9.77
CA VAL A 345 -6.73 9.26 -8.91
C VAL A 345 -8.16 9.59 -9.32
N SER A 346 -9.07 9.64 -8.33
CA SER A 346 -10.51 9.85 -8.51
C SER A 346 -10.82 10.87 -9.61
N GLY A 347 -11.56 10.44 -10.64
CA GLY A 347 -12.05 11.33 -11.71
C GLY A 347 -11.04 11.72 -12.80
N ARG A 348 -9.82 11.18 -12.82
CA ARG A 348 -8.81 11.50 -13.86
C ARG A 348 -8.27 10.24 -14.54
N ALA A 349 -8.21 10.26 -15.86
CA ALA A 349 -7.48 9.25 -16.62
C ALA A 349 -5.97 9.41 -16.36
N ALA A 350 -5.20 8.32 -16.44
CA ALA A 350 -3.75 8.38 -16.36
C ALA A 350 -3.21 9.29 -17.47
N ALA A 351 -2.42 10.32 -17.12
CA ALA A 351 -1.82 11.19 -18.14
C ALA A 351 -0.78 10.44 -18.98
N HIS A 352 -0.20 9.39 -18.40
CA HIS A 352 0.87 8.61 -18.99
C HIS A 352 0.51 7.11 -18.98
N PRO A 353 -0.07 6.56 -20.06
CA PRO A 353 -0.39 5.14 -20.12
C PRO A 353 0.88 4.28 -20.15
N SER A 354 0.85 3.15 -19.45
CA SER A 354 1.91 2.14 -19.47
C SER A 354 1.95 1.42 -20.83
N ARG A 355 3.14 0.97 -21.24
CA ARG A 355 3.28 0.09 -22.42
C ARG A 355 3.02 -1.35 -22.06
N GLU A 356 3.42 -1.73 -20.85
CA GLU A 356 3.15 -3.01 -20.23
C GLU A 356 1.75 -2.99 -19.58
N PRO A 357 1.08 -4.15 -19.42
CA PRO A 357 -0.21 -4.21 -18.74
C PRO A 357 -0.19 -3.56 -17.35
N ASP A 358 -1.27 -2.85 -16.99
CA ASP A 358 -1.42 -2.21 -15.69
C ASP A 358 -1.64 -3.22 -14.55
N ALA A 359 -1.99 -4.46 -14.88
CA ALA A 359 -1.91 -5.62 -14.01
C ALA A 359 -1.67 -6.87 -14.85
N ALA A 360 -0.98 -7.86 -14.29
CA ALA A 360 -0.81 -9.18 -14.90
C ALA A 360 -0.85 -10.25 -13.80
N MET A 361 -1.84 -11.13 -13.85
CA MET A 361 -2.10 -12.15 -12.84
C MET A 361 -2.33 -13.51 -13.49
N LEU A 362 -1.74 -14.57 -12.91
CA LEU A 362 -1.90 -15.96 -13.29
C LEU A 362 -2.76 -16.66 -12.23
N PHE A 363 -3.89 -17.22 -12.62
CA PHE A 363 -4.71 -18.07 -11.76
C PHE A 363 -4.04 -19.45 -11.65
N ALA A 364 -3.31 -19.64 -10.56
CA ALA A 364 -2.60 -20.87 -10.25
C ALA A 364 -3.61 -21.89 -9.72
N ASP A 365 -3.95 -22.90 -10.51
CA ASP A 365 -4.77 -24.02 -10.08
C ASP A 365 -3.94 -25.21 -9.55
N ARG A 366 -2.62 -25.11 -9.68
CA ARG A 366 -1.61 -26.06 -9.23
C ARG A 366 -0.38 -25.29 -8.77
N ALA A 367 0.22 -25.72 -7.67
CA ALA A 367 1.42 -25.09 -7.14
C ALA A 367 2.28 -26.04 -6.31
N VAL A 368 3.56 -25.71 -6.21
CA VAL A 368 4.52 -26.27 -5.26
C VAL A 368 4.83 -25.19 -4.22
N VAL A 369 4.76 -25.55 -2.95
CA VAL A 369 5.10 -24.67 -1.82
C VAL A 369 6.23 -25.29 -1.03
N LEU A 370 7.29 -24.53 -0.80
CA LEU A 370 8.44 -24.93 0.01
C LEU A 370 8.36 -24.25 1.37
N ASP A 371 8.35 -25.03 2.45
CA ASP A 371 8.52 -24.56 3.83
C ASP A 371 9.99 -24.72 4.21
N HIS A 372 10.71 -23.60 4.23
CA HIS A 372 12.15 -23.57 4.47
C HIS A 372 12.50 -23.87 5.93
N ARG A 373 11.57 -23.59 6.85
CA ARG A 373 11.75 -23.80 8.29
C ARG A 373 11.58 -25.25 8.69
N GLU A 374 10.49 -25.88 8.25
CA GLU A 374 10.18 -27.27 8.61
C GLU A 374 10.80 -28.30 7.65
N GLY A 375 11.42 -27.84 6.56
CA GLY A 375 11.94 -28.72 5.52
C GLY A 375 10.82 -29.56 4.89
N MET A 376 9.70 -28.93 4.56
CA MET A 376 8.52 -29.60 4.01
C MET A 376 8.12 -28.99 2.67
N THR A 377 7.61 -29.82 1.76
CA THR A 377 7.08 -29.37 0.48
C THR A 377 5.62 -29.78 0.36
N TYR A 378 4.79 -28.87 -0.10
CA TYR A 378 3.36 -29.07 -0.29
C TYR A 378 3.03 -28.95 -1.76
N LEU A 379 2.41 -29.98 -2.32
CA LEU A 379 1.85 -29.96 -3.66
C LEU A 379 0.37 -29.65 -3.55
N LEU A 380 -0.09 -28.62 -4.24
CA LEU A 380 -1.47 -28.16 -4.23
C LEU A 380 -2.07 -28.32 -5.63
N ALA A 381 -3.31 -28.80 -5.72
CA ALA A 381 -4.05 -28.88 -6.98
C ALA A 381 -5.55 -28.69 -6.75
N LEU A 382 -6.20 -27.88 -7.58
CA LEU A 382 -7.65 -27.71 -7.60
C LEU A 382 -8.35 -28.86 -8.32
N GLU A 383 -9.48 -29.28 -7.76
CA GLU A 383 -10.39 -30.28 -8.32
C GLU A 383 -11.82 -29.71 -8.26
N GLY A 384 -12.61 -29.91 -9.33
CA GLY A 384 -14.03 -29.56 -9.31
C GLY A 384 -14.83 -30.54 -8.43
N GLU A 385 -15.73 -30.04 -7.60
CA GLU A 385 -16.68 -30.90 -6.89
C GLU A 385 -17.87 -31.19 -7.80
N ALA A 386 -18.13 -32.47 -8.09
CA ALA A 386 -19.39 -32.87 -8.72
C ALA A 386 -20.55 -32.46 -7.78
N PRO A 387 -21.68 -31.94 -8.31
CA PRO A 387 -22.83 -31.65 -7.46
C PRO A 387 -23.24 -32.94 -6.72
N ALA A 388 -23.43 -32.82 -5.41
CA ALA A 388 -23.94 -33.93 -4.61
C ALA A 388 -25.27 -34.38 -5.22
N ALA A 389 -25.33 -35.61 -5.73
CA ALA A 389 -26.57 -36.19 -6.20
C ALA A 389 -27.59 -36.16 -5.04
N PRO A 390 -28.80 -35.62 -5.24
CA PRO A 390 -29.81 -35.64 -4.21
C PRO A 390 -30.34 -37.07 -4.05
N GLY A 391 -29.77 -37.79 -3.09
CA GLY A 391 -30.30 -39.07 -2.58
C GLY A 391 -29.76 -40.33 -3.25
N GLY A 392 -29.26 -41.25 -2.41
CA GLY A 392 -29.39 -42.70 -2.58
C GLY A 392 -28.55 -43.39 -3.66
N ASP A 393 -27.56 -44.14 -3.21
CA ASP A 393 -27.01 -45.39 -3.77
C ASP A 393 -27.42 -45.76 -5.21
N ALA A 394 -26.56 -45.43 -6.17
CA ALA A 394 -26.39 -46.22 -7.38
C ALA A 394 -24.91 -46.15 -7.82
N PRO A 395 -24.25 -47.28 -8.11
CA PRO A 395 -22.91 -47.26 -8.69
C PRO A 395 -23.02 -46.81 -10.15
N THR A 396 -22.58 -45.59 -10.44
CA THR A 396 -22.37 -45.16 -11.83
C THR A 396 -21.15 -45.87 -12.39
N ASP A 397 -21.43 -46.74 -13.35
CA ASP A 397 -20.52 -47.45 -14.25
C ASP A 397 -19.40 -46.54 -14.80
N PRO A 398 -18.11 -46.92 -14.68
CA PRO A 398 -16.98 -46.20 -15.29
C PRO A 398 -16.71 -46.61 -16.76
N GLY A 399 -17.70 -47.17 -17.47
CA GLY A 399 -17.61 -47.55 -18.88
C GLY A 399 -18.14 -46.48 -19.85
N GLY A 400 -17.27 -45.54 -20.26
CA GLY A 400 -17.56 -44.59 -21.34
C GLY A 400 -16.29 -44.25 -22.11
N GLU A 401 -16.19 -44.81 -23.32
CA GLU A 401 -15.02 -44.82 -24.21
C GLU A 401 -14.47 -43.40 -24.49
N GLY A 402 -13.21 -43.20 -24.11
CA GLY A 402 -12.47 -41.94 -24.22
C GLY A 402 -11.28 -41.91 -23.26
N ALA A 403 -10.54 -43.01 -23.15
CA ALA A 403 -9.36 -43.15 -22.29
C ALA A 403 -8.12 -42.51 -22.92
N GLY A 404 -8.10 -41.18 -22.98
CA GLY A 404 -6.86 -40.43 -22.81
C GLY A 404 -6.71 -40.14 -21.31
N GLU A 405 -5.53 -40.35 -20.71
CA GLU A 405 -5.27 -40.08 -19.30
C GLU A 405 -5.83 -38.71 -18.90
N ARG A 406 -6.95 -38.67 -18.16
CA ARG A 406 -7.50 -37.41 -17.66
C ARG A 406 -6.47 -36.82 -16.70
N ASP A 407 -6.00 -35.61 -16.99
CA ASP A 407 -5.04 -34.86 -16.16
C ASP A 407 -5.70 -34.36 -14.87
N THR A 408 -6.10 -35.31 -14.01
CA THR A 408 -6.76 -35.07 -12.73
C THR A 408 -5.79 -34.48 -11.73
N ALA A 409 -6.32 -33.75 -10.73
CA ALA A 409 -5.53 -33.23 -9.62
C ALA A 409 -4.68 -34.34 -8.95
N ARG A 410 -5.25 -35.54 -8.76
CA ARG A 410 -4.54 -36.69 -8.16
C ARG A 410 -3.38 -37.19 -9.02
N ALA A 411 -3.58 -37.29 -10.33
CA ALA A 411 -2.55 -37.72 -11.27
C ALA A 411 -1.38 -36.71 -11.28
N TRP A 412 -1.69 -35.40 -11.32
CA TRP A 412 -0.68 -34.35 -11.23
C TRP A 412 0.11 -34.43 -9.92
N LEU A 413 -0.55 -34.52 -8.77
CA LEU A 413 0.10 -34.66 -7.46
C LEU A 413 1.04 -35.88 -7.39
N THR A 414 0.69 -36.97 -8.06
CA THR A 414 1.50 -38.19 -8.10
C THR A 414 2.71 -38.03 -9.02
N ARG A 415 2.52 -37.48 -10.22
CA ARG A 415 3.56 -37.24 -11.21
C ARG A 415 4.60 -36.24 -10.69
N THR A 416 4.14 -35.10 -10.14
CA THR A 416 5.02 -34.06 -9.61
C THR A 416 5.81 -34.55 -8.41
N ALA A 417 5.21 -35.33 -7.50
CA ALA A 417 5.95 -35.93 -6.38
C ALA A 417 7.10 -36.83 -6.87
N ARG A 418 6.87 -37.67 -7.88
CA ARG A 418 7.93 -38.53 -8.45
C ARG A 418 9.06 -37.72 -9.10
N ARG A 419 8.72 -36.63 -9.80
CA ARG A 419 9.73 -35.71 -10.36
C ARG A 419 10.59 -35.08 -9.26
N LEU A 420 9.96 -34.59 -8.20
CA LEU A 420 10.68 -34.01 -7.05
C LEU A 420 11.56 -35.04 -6.33
N GLU A 421 11.08 -36.28 -6.16
CA GLU A 421 11.88 -37.36 -5.60
C GLU A 421 13.14 -37.65 -6.43
N ALA A 422 13.06 -37.55 -7.76
CA ALA A 422 14.21 -37.70 -8.65
C ALA A 422 15.22 -36.53 -8.56
N LEU A 423 14.80 -35.36 -8.08
CA LEU A 423 15.67 -34.21 -7.81
C LEU A 423 16.40 -34.31 -6.48
N ALA A 424 16.06 -35.26 -5.61
CA ALA A 424 16.70 -35.39 -4.30
C ALA A 424 18.23 -35.51 -4.43
N GLY A 425 18.96 -34.69 -3.68
CA GLY A 425 20.43 -34.65 -3.71
C GLY A 425 21.04 -33.81 -4.85
N HIS A 426 20.24 -33.25 -5.76
CA HIS A 426 20.72 -32.26 -6.72
C HIS A 426 20.82 -30.90 -6.03
N GLY A 427 22.02 -30.32 -6.02
CA GLY A 427 22.24 -28.94 -5.56
C GLY A 427 21.90 -27.91 -6.62
N PRO A 428 21.77 -26.62 -6.24
CA PRO A 428 21.65 -25.55 -7.21
C PRO A 428 22.85 -25.55 -8.16
N ALA A 429 22.62 -25.25 -9.42
CA ALA A 429 23.73 -25.02 -10.35
C ALA A 429 24.63 -23.88 -9.83
N PRO A 430 25.90 -23.81 -10.28
CA PRO A 430 26.80 -22.73 -9.89
C PRO A 430 26.20 -21.34 -10.11
N ALA A 431 26.70 -20.37 -9.34
CA ALA A 431 26.28 -18.98 -9.49
C ALA A 431 26.47 -18.52 -10.94
N PRO A 432 25.43 -17.95 -11.58
CA PRO A 432 25.57 -17.42 -12.92
C PRO A 432 26.55 -16.24 -12.91
N ALA A 433 27.42 -16.17 -13.91
CA ALA A 433 28.09 -14.93 -14.25
C ALA A 433 27.05 -13.88 -14.72
N PRO A 434 27.34 -12.57 -14.56
CA PRO A 434 26.49 -11.51 -15.07
C PRO A 434 26.07 -11.80 -16.52
N PRO A 435 24.77 -11.69 -16.85
CA PRO A 435 24.29 -12.03 -18.18
C PRO A 435 24.77 -11.04 -19.26
N ALA A 436 25.11 -9.81 -18.89
CA ALA A 436 25.65 -8.80 -19.78
C ALA A 436 26.78 -7.99 -19.12
N HIS A 437 27.60 -7.33 -19.95
CA HIS A 437 28.73 -6.49 -19.51
C HIS A 437 28.86 -5.24 -20.38
N GLY A 438 29.16 -4.10 -19.76
CA GLY A 438 29.43 -2.84 -20.47
C GLY A 438 28.21 -2.25 -21.18
N VAL A 439 27.00 -2.65 -20.79
CA VAL A 439 25.76 -2.13 -21.40
C VAL A 439 25.53 -0.70 -20.92
N ARG A 440 25.22 0.20 -21.86
CA ARG A 440 24.84 1.57 -21.51
C ARG A 440 23.46 1.59 -20.85
N VAL A 441 23.38 2.27 -19.71
CA VAL A 441 22.12 2.60 -19.03
C VAL A 441 21.76 4.06 -19.35
N ASP A 442 20.49 4.30 -19.64
CA ASP A 442 19.92 5.63 -19.82
C ASP A 442 18.88 5.89 -18.72
N LEU A 443 18.87 7.11 -18.18
CA LEU A 443 17.86 7.58 -17.21
C LEU A 443 16.80 8.40 -17.94
N ARG A 444 15.53 8.33 -17.48
CA ARG A 444 14.46 9.19 -17.98
C ARG A 444 14.79 10.67 -17.78
N HIS A 445 15.25 11.01 -16.58
CA HIS A 445 15.76 12.32 -16.24
C HIS A 445 17.26 12.23 -16.00
N SER A 446 18.02 13.12 -16.63
CA SER A 446 19.43 13.32 -16.33
C SER A 446 19.61 13.79 -14.88
N ARG A 447 20.86 13.78 -14.39
CA ARG A 447 21.21 14.29 -13.06
C ARG A 447 20.65 15.68 -12.81
N GLN A 448 20.91 16.63 -13.71
CA GLN A 448 20.48 18.01 -13.53
C GLN A 448 18.96 18.14 -13.50
N GLU A 449 18.27 17.47 -14.42
CA GLU A 449 16.79 17.47 -14.46
C GLU A 449 16.21 16.87 -13.17
N TYR A 450 16.80 15.79 -12.65
CA TYR A 450 16.34 15.16 -11.42
C TYR A 450 16.52 16.07 -10.20
N LEU A 451 17.65 16.78 -10.10
CA LEU A 451 17.87 17.78 -9.05
C LEU A 451 16.86 18.93 -9.11
N ASP A 452 16.50 19.37 -10.32
CA ASP A 452 15.49 20.40 -10.53
C ASP A 452 14.09 19.91 -10.15
N LEU A 453 13.76 18.65 -10.44
CA LEU A 453 12.52 18.01 -10.00
C LEU A 453 12.44 17.88 -8.47
N ILE A 454 13.55 17.57 -7.78
CA ILE A 454 13.60 17.55 -6.31
C ILE A 454 13.28 18.94 -5.75
N ARG A 455 13.87 20.00 -6.32
CA ARG A 455 13.56 21.39 -5.91
C ARG A 455 12.10 21.75 -6.18
N ALA A 456 11.52 21.25 -7.26
CA ALA A 456 10.10 21.41 -7.56
C ALA A 456 9.22 20.70 -6.51
N CYS A 457 9.54 19.45 -6.13
CA CYS A 457 8.86 18.78 -5.02
C CYS A 457 8.89 19.63 -3.75
N GLN A 458 10.06 20.14 -3.35
CA GLN A 458 10.19 20.99 -2.16
C GLN A 458 9.37 22.29 -2.26
N ALA A 459 9.17 22.84 -3.46
CA ALA A 459 8.29 23.99 -3.66
C ALA A 459 6.82 23.63 -3.39
N GLU A 460 6.35 22.47 -3.89
CA GLU A 460 5.00 21.95 -3.63
C GLU A 460 4.76 21.71 -2.13
N LEU A 461 5.75 21.11 -1.45
CA LEU A 461 5.74 20.92 0.00
C LEU A 461 5.61 22.25 0.74
N ARG A 462 6.41 23.27 0.38
CA ARG A 462 6.34 24.60 1.00
C ARG A 462 5.02 25.32 0.75
N SER A 463 4.34 25.07 -0.38
CA SER A 463 3.02 25.64 -0.65
C SER A 463 1.87 24.90 0.04
N GLY A 464 2.14 23.78 0.72
CA GLY A 464 1.15 23.00 1.45
C GLY A 464 0.43 21.96 0.59
N GLU A 465 0.91 21.67 -0.62
CA GLU A 465 0.25 20.73 -1.55
C GLU A 465 0.43 19.27 -1.14
N SER A 466 1.49 18.99 -0.39
CA SER A 466 1.86 17.66 0.11
C SER A 466 2.78 17.82 1.33
N TYR A 467 3.03 16.71 2.03
CA TYR A 467 3.89 16.57 3.21
C TYR A 467 5.17 15.79 2.86
N GLU A 468 5.06 14.82 1.93
CA GLU A 468 6.15 14.02 1.40
C GLU A 468 5.82 13.63 -0.04
N ILE A 469 6.79 13.66 -0.94
CA ILE A 469 6.61 13.21 -2.34
C ILE A 469 7.66 12.16 -2.66
N CYS A 470 7.26 10.92 -2.91
CA CYS A 470 8.16 9.88 -3.41
C CYS A 470 8.46 10.15 -4.89
N LEU A 471 9.52 10.89 -5.19
CA LEU A 471 9.95 11.18 -6.56
C LEU A 471 10.78 10.02 -7.10
N THR A 472 10.51 9.60 -8.34
CA THR A 472 11.21 8.49 -8.97
C THR A 472 11.72 8.83 -10.37
N ASN A 473 12.70 8.06 -10.80
CA ASN A 473 13.30 8.05 -12.12
C ASN A 473 13.26 6.62 -12.68
N MET A 474 13.45 6.50 -13.98
CA MET A 474 13.45 5.20 -14.66
C MET A 474 14.80 4.99 -15.34
N ALA A 475 15.54 3.98 -14.90
CA ALA A 475 16.70 3.48 -15.62
C ALA A 475 16.26 2.47 -16.68
N SER A 476 16.89 2.52 -17.85
CA SER A 476 16.62 1.59 -18.93
C SER A 476 17.88 1.23 -19.70
N ALA A 477 17.91 0.04 -20.30
CA ALA A 477 18.98 -0.38 -21.19
C ALA A 477 18.45 -1.27 -22.31
N ARG A 478 18.99 -1.11 -23.52
CA ARG A 478 18.63 -1.94 -24.67
C ARG A 478 19.50 -3.19 -24.71
N VAL A 479 18.95 -4.31 -24.28
CA VAL A 479 19.63 -5.60 -24.19
C VAL A 479 18.60 -6.72 -24.07
N ASP A 480 18.88 -7.87 -24.69
CA ASP A 480 18.12 -9.09 -24.48
C ASP A 480 18.73 -9.88 -23.31
N LEU A 481 17.91 -10.11 -22.28
CA LEU A 481 18.30 -10.84 -21.09
C LEU A 481 17.43 -12.08 -20.93
N ASP A 482 18.07 -13.23 -20.65
CA ASP A 482 17.33 -14.42 -20.23
C ASP A 482 16.74 -14.21 -18.83
N PRO A 483 15.40 -14.27 -18.66
CA PRO A 483 14.77 -13.98 -17.37
C PRO A 483 15.23 -14.91 -16.25
N TRP A 484 15.41 -16.20 -16.56
CA TRP A 484 15.79 -17.20 -15.55
C TRP A 484 17.21 -16.97 -15.03
N ARG A 485 18.19 -16.84 -15.93
CA ARG A 485 19.58 -16.57 -15.60
C ARG A 485 19.74 -15.22 -14.88
N SER A 486 19.01 -14.21 -15.33
CA SER A 486 19.02 -12.87 -14.72
C SER A 486 18.47 -12.90 -13.30
N TYR A 487 17.37 -13.62 -13.07
CA TYR A 487 16.80 -13.77 -11.75
C TYR A 487 17.71 -14.54 -10.80
N ARG A 488 18.31 -15.65 -11.23
CA ARG A 488 19.29 -16.40 -10.43
C ARG A 488 20.51 -15.56 -10.04
N TYR A 489 20.90 -14.59 -10.87
CA TYR A 489 21.95 -13.64 -10.55
C TYR A 489 21.49 -12.65 -9.47
N LEU A 490 20.36 -11.98 -9.70
CA LEU A 490 19.79 -11.00 -8.75
C LEU A 490 19.49 -11.63 -7.38
N ARG A 491 18.94 -12.85 -7.36
CA ARG A 491 18.65 -13.63 -6.16
C ARG A 491 19.87 -13.83 -5.26
N ARG A 492 21.07 -13.96 -5.85
CA ARG A 492 22.34 -14.07 -5.11
C ARG A 492 22.91 -12.71 -4.73
N PHE A 493 22.78 -11.73 -5.61
CA PHE A 493 23.35 -10.39 -5.44
C PHE A 493 22.60 -9.57 -4.38
N ALA A 494 21.27 -9.63 -4.39
CA ALA A 494 20.38 -8.88 -3.51
C ALA A 494 19.24 -9.80 -3.03
N PRO A 495 19.51 -10.81 -2.18
CA PRO A 495 18.46 -11.66 -1.64
C PRO A 495 17.47 -10.81 -0.81
N ALA A 496 16.18 -11.12 -0.93
CA ALA A 496 15.12 -10.38 -0.26
C ALA A 496 13.99 -11.30 0.22
N PRO A 497 13.25 -10.92 1.29
CA PRO A 497 12.14 -11.70 1.82
C PRO A 497 10.97 -11.84 0.84
N PHE A 498 10.76 -10.85 -0.01
CA PHE A 498 9.70 -10.83 -1.05
C PHE A 498 10.29 -10.78 -2.45
N ALA A 499 11.32 -11.58 -2.72
CA ALA A 499 11.83 -11.73 -4.08
C ALA A 499 10.78 -12.42 -4.96
N ALA A 500 10.79 -12.16 -6.27
CA ALA A 500 9.87 -12.83 -7.19
C ALA A 500 10.41 -12.92 -8.61
N LEU A 501 10.07 -14.01 -9.30
CA LEU A 501 10.18 -14.14 -10.74
C LEU A 501 8.77 -14.40 -11.29
N LEU A 502 8.26 -13.46 -12.10
CA LEU A 502 7.00 -13.63 -12.83
C LEU A 502 7.31 -13.64 -14.32
N LYS A 503 6.73 -14.58 -15.06
CA LYS A 503 6.82 -14.67 -16.52
C LYS A 503 5.42 -14.63 -17.11
N PHE A 504 5.19 -13.69 -18.03
CA PHE A 504 3.95 -13.45 -18.75
C PHE A 504 4.24 -13.28 -20.25
N ASP A 505 4.68 -14.36 -20.88
CA ASP A 505 5.11 -14.38 -22.28
C ASP A 505 6.28 -13.41 -22.54
N GLU A 506 6.01 -12.24 -23.12
CA GLU A 506 7.02 -11.22 -23.45
C GLU A 506 7.44 -10.38 -22.25
N LEU A 507 6.62 -10.34 -21.19
CA LEU A 507 6.93 -9.59 -19.96
C LEU A 507 7.49 -10.53 -18.90
N SER A 508 8.66 -10.21 -18.35
CA SER A 508 9.16 -10.85 -17.12
C SER A 508 9.45 -9.81 -16.03
N VAL A 509 9.05 -10.12 -14.80
CA VAL A 509 9.24 -9.27 -13.61
C VAL A 509 10.19 -9.99 -12.65
N LEU A 510 11.31 -9.35 -12.33
CA LEU A 510 12.35 -9.88 -11.46
C LEU A 510 12.48 -8.94 -10.26
N SER A 511 11.85 -9.30 -9.14
CA SER A 511 11.81 -8.50 -7.93
C SER A 511 12.79 -9.00 -6.88
N SER A 512 13.40 -8.05 -6.16
CA SER A 512 14.18 -8.26 -4.94
C SER A 512 13.68 -7.31 -3.85
N SER A 513 12.35 -7.26 -3.66
CA SER A 513 11.71 -6.32 -2.74
C SER A 513 11.89 -6.73 -1.26
N PRO A 514 12.32 -5.79 -0.41
CA PRO A 514 12.39 -6.02 1.04
C PRO A 514 11.07 -5.72 1.77
N GLU A 515 10.12 -5.03 1.14
CA GLU A 515 9.03 -4.36 1.83
C GLU A 515 7.67 -5.02 1.53
N ARG A 516 6.98 -5.44 2.60
CA ARG A 516 5.58 -5.86 2.51
C ARG A 516 4.71 -4.63 2.28
N PHE A 517 3.89 -4.67 1.24
CA PHE A 517 2.84 -3.67 1.04
C PHE A 517 1.68 -3.93 1.99
N LEU A 518 1.07 -5.12 1.89
CA LEU A 518 -0.13 -5.46 2.63
C LEU A 518 -0.31 -6.98 2.68
N ARG A 519 -0.57 -7.51 3.86
CA ARG A 519 -1.05 -8.88 4.08
C ARG A 519 -2.47 -8.81 4.64
N VAL A 520 -3.35 -9.67 4.15
CA VAL A 520 -4.67 -9.95 4.72
C VAL A 520 -4.76 -11.46 4.95
N GLY A 521 -4.86 -11.88 6.21
CA GLY A 521 -5.04 -13.28 6.57
C GLY A 521 -6.43 -13.80 6.19
N ALA A 522 -6.59 -15.13 6.13
CA ALA A 522 -7.90 -15.75 5.89
C ALA A 522 -8.91 -15.49 7.03
N ASP A 523 -8.42 -15.06 8.19
CA ASP A 523 -9.19 -14.62 9.36
C ASP A 523 -9.65 -13.15 9.26
N GLY A 524 -9.24 -12.42 8.22
CA GLY A 524 -9.54 -11.01 8.04
C GLY A 524 -8.60 -10.06 8.77
N THR A 525 -7.49 -10.54 9.35
CA THR A 525 -6.46 -9.68 9.94
C THR A 525 -5.62 -9.05 8.84
N ALA A 526 -5.63 -7.73 8.73
CA ALA A 526 -4.81 -6.96 7.82
C ALA A 526 -3.56 -6.42 8.52
N GLU A 527 -2.43 -6.43 7.83
CA GLU A 527 -1.13 -5.95 8.33
C GLU A 527 -0.35 -5.27 7.20
N SER A 528 0.19 -4.09 7.48
CA SER A 528 1.19 -3.43 6.64
C SER A 528 2.42 -3.06 7.48
N ARG A 529 3.60 -3.20 6.87
CA ARG A 529 4.90 -3.00 7.54
C ARG A 529 5.77 -2.00 6.79
N PRO A 530 5.41 -0.70 6.78
CA PRO A 530 6.20 0.32 6.12
C PRO A 530 7.62 0.39 6.68
N ILE A 531 8.58 0.57 5.77
CA ILE A 531 10.00 0.72 6.09
C ILE A 531 10.44 2.12 5.66
N LYS A 532 11.05 2.86 6.59
CA LYS A 532 11.72 4.13 6.33
C LYS A 532 13.09 4.10 6.99
N GLY A 533 14.07 4.82 6.48
CA GLY A 533 15.43 4.81 7.00
C GLY A 533 16.14 3.46 6.92
N THR A 534 17.41 3.52 6.52
CA THR A 534 18.27 2.34 6.48
C THR A 534 19.69 2.77 6.80
N ARG A 535 20.36 2.00 7.66
CA ARG A 535 21.79 2.15 7.92
C ARG A 535 22.51 0.85 7.57
N PRO A 536 23.74 0.88 7.03
CA PRO A 536 24.54 -0.32 6.88
C PRO A 536 24.89 -0.91 8.25
N ARG A 537 25.35 -2.16 8.28
CA ARG A 537 25.96 -2.72 9.50
C ARG A 537 27.30 -2.05 9.77
N GLY A 538 27.59 -1.84 11.05
CA GLY A 538 28.86 -1.31 11.52
C GLY A 538 30.01 -2.30 11.35
N SER A 539 31.21 -1.75 11.18
CA SER A 539 32.46 -2.52 11.12
C SER A 539 32.89 -3.12 12.46
N THR A 540 32.37 -2.60 13.58
CA THR A 540 32.56 -3.10 14.95
C THR A 540 31.23 -3.09 15.71
N PRO A 541 31.08 -3.86 16.81
CA PRO A 541 29.85 -3.86 17.60
C PRO A 541 29.44 -2.47 18.12
N GLU A 542 30.40 -1.64 18.52
CA GLU A 542 30.15 -0.29 19.04
C GLU A 542 29.68 0.66 17.93
N HIS A 543 30.30 0.58 16.76
CA HIS A 543 29.87 1.34 15.58
C HIS A 543 28.50 0.88 15.10
N ASP A 544 28.22 -0.43 15.13
CA ASP A 544 26.93 -1.00 14.75
C ASP A 544 25.81 -0.53 15.68
N ALA A 545 26.05 -0.50 16.99
CA ALA A 545 25.11 0.03 17.97
C ALA A 545 24.88 1.54 17.77
N ALA A 546 25.94 2.32 17.52
CA ALA A 546 25.82 3.75 17.25
C ALA A 546 24.96 4.05 16.01
N LEU A 547 25.12 3.29 14.92
CA LEU A 547 24.30 3.43 13.71
C LEU A 547 22.83 3.08 13.96
N ALA A 548 22.55 2.06 14.78
CA ALA A 548 21.18 1.71 15.16
C ALA A 548 20.55 2.78 16.06
N ASP A 549 21.32 3.38 16.97
CA ASP A 549 20.87 4.46 17.86
C ASP A 549 20.65 5.77 17.10
N GLU A 550 21.51 6.09 16.14
CA GLU A 550 21.33 7.20 15.21
C GLU A 550 20.00 7.04 14.44
N LEU A 551 19.78 5.89 13.81
CA LEU A 551 18.55 5.62 13.05
C LEU A 551 17.28 5.72 13.92
N ARG A 552 17.37 5.37 15.21
CA ARG A 552 16.22 5.45 16.14
C ARG A 552 15.86 6.88 16.51
N THR A 553 16.81 7.81 16.40
CA THR A 553 16.66 9.19 16.87
C THR A 553 16.74 10.22 15.75
N ASP A 554 16.96 9.78 14.51
CA ASP A 554 16.99 10.62 13.33
C ASP A 554 15.61 11.25 13.09
N GLU A 555 15.55 12.58 13.22
CA GLU A 555 14.32 13.35 13.10
C GLU A 555 13.67 13.22 11.72
N LYS A 556 14.46 13.16 10.64
CA LYS A 556 13.94 13.01 9.27
C LYS A 556 13.28 11.65 9.12
N GLU A 557 13.97 10.58 9.52
CA GLU A 557 13.49 9.21 9.36
C GLU A 557 12.24 8.93 10.21
N LEU A 558 12.21 9.45 11.45
CA LEU A 558 11.04 9.37 12.32
C LEU A 558 9.84 10.12 11.73
N ALA A 559 10.06 11.33 11.20
CA ALA A 559 8.99 12.13 10.60
C ALA A 559 8.41 11.47 9.35
N GLU A 560 9.26 10.95 8.46
CA GLU A 560 8.83 10.17 7.29
C GLU A 560 8.04 8.93 7.70
N ASN A 561 8.54 8.19 8.69
CA ASN A 561 7.86 6.98 9.13
C ASN A 561 6.49 7.30 9.75
N LEU A 562 6.39 8.35 10.58
CA LEU A 562 5.15 8.79 11.21
C LEU A 562 4.09 9.15 10.16
N MET A 563 4.46 9.92 9.13
CA MET A 563 3.57 10.26 8.00
C MET A 563 2.99 9.01 7.34
N ILE A 564 3.84 8.01 7.06
CA ILE A 564 3.39 6.78 6.40
C ILE A 564 2.54 5.92 7.33
N VAL A 565 2.87 5.84 8.62
CA VAL A 565 2.06 5.10 9.59
C VAL A 565 0.65 5.67 9.67
N ASP A 566 0.50 6.99 9.81
CA ASP A 566 -0.82 7.62 9.87
C ASP A 566 -1.58 7.47 8.55
N LEU A 567 -0.91 7.51 7.40
CA LEU A 567 -1.53 7.24 6.10
C LEU A 567 -2.03 5.80 6.00
N VAL A 568 -1.22 4.83 6.43
CA VAL A 568 -1.59 3.40 6.40
C VAL A 568 -2.77 3.13 7.36
N ARG A 569 -2.79 3.75 8.54
CA ARG A 569 -3.95 3.67 9.46
C ARG A 569 -5.24 4.14 8.78
N ASN A 570 -5.17 5.25 8.05
CA ASN A 570 -6.30 5.79 7.30
C ASN A 570 -6.73 4.86 6.17
N ASP A 571 -5.78 4.31 5.42
CA ASP A 571 -6.07 3.38 4.32
C ASP A 571 -6.80 2.14 4.83
N LEU A 572 -6.28 1.51 5.90
CA LEU A 572 -6.91 0.34 6.51
C LEU A 572 -8.27 0.69 7.14
N GLY A 573 -8.38 1.85 7.79
CA GLY A 573 -9.62 2.34 8.43
C GLY A 573 -10.82 2.43 7.49
N ARG A 574 -10.62 2.54 6.17
CA ARG A 574 -11.71 2.54 5.18
C ARG A 574 -12.46 1.20 5.10
N CYS A 575 -11.78 0.10 5.38
CA CYS A 575 -12.31 -1.26 5.26
C CYS A 575 -12.25 -2.08 6.56
N ALA A 576 -11.64 -1.54 7.61
CA ALA A 576 -11.56 -2.16 8.93
C ALA A 576 -12.86 -2.01 9.73
N ARG A 577 -13.05 -2.90 10.71
CA ARG A 577 -13.99 -2.66 11.80
C ARG A 577 -13.52 -1.45 12.61
N THR A 578 -14.46 -0.57 12.93
CA THR A 578 -14.22 0.57 13.82
C THR A 578 -13.56 0.14 15.13
N GLY A 579 -12.52 0.87 15.53
CA GLY A 579 -11.71 0.64 16.72
C GLY A 579 -10.72 -0.52 16.63
N SER A 580 -10.57 -1.15 15.45
CA SER A 580 -9.63 -2.27 15.28
C SER A 580 -8.29 -1.89 14.66
N VAL A 581 -8.14 -0.66 14.16
CA VAL A 581 -6.88 -0.18 13.58
C VAL A 581 -5.89 0.15 14.69
N ALA A 582 -4.74 -0.51 14.70
CA ALA A 582 -3.72 -0.37 15.74
C ALA A 582 -2.33 -0.17 15.12
N ALA A 583 -1.48 0.59 15.83
CA ALA A 583 -0.10 0.88 15.46
C ALA A 583 0.79 0.71 16.71
N ASP A 584 0.94 -0.53 17.16
CA ASP A 584 1.52 -0.85 18.47
C ASP A 584 3.05 -1.02 18.44
N ASP A 585 3.61 -1.44 17.30
CA ASP A 585 5.05 -1.66 17.10
C ASP A 585 5.57 -0.66 16.05
N VAL A 586 5.71 0.60 16.47
CA VAL A 586 6.16 1.73 15.62
C VAL A 586 7.57 2.17 15.96
N PHE A 587 8.28 2.69 14.95
CA PHE A 587 9.66 3.20 15.07
C PHE A 587 10.66 2.16 15.61
N ARG A 588 10.44 0.88 15.29
CA ARG A 588 11.31 -0.19 15.74
C ARG A 588 12.49 -0.34 14.80
N VAL A 589 13.71 -0.24 15.34
CA VAL A 589 14.91 -0.61 14.59
C VAL A 589 15.03 -2.13 14.55
N GLU A 590 14.93 -2.71 13.37
CA GLU A 590 15.18 -4.12 13.10
C GLU A 590 16.56 -4.31 12.47
N THR A 591 17.35 -5.22 13.04
CA THR A 591 18.70 -5.53 12.58
C THR A 591 18.68 -6.78 11.70
N TYR A 592 19.14 -6.63 10.47
CA TYR A 592 19.33 -7.70 9.50
C TYR A 592 20.82 -7.99 9.28
N ALA A 593 21.11 -9.00 8.45
CA ALA A 593 22.48 -9.43 8.19
C ALA A 593 23.37 -8.30 7.62
N THR A 594 22.82 -7.42 6.79
CA THR A 594 23.57 -6.38 6.06
C THR A 594 23.14 -4.95 6.36
N VAL A 595 22.01 -4.74 7.03
CA VAL A 595 21.45 -3.41 7.33
C VAL A 595 20.68 -3.37 8.65
N HIS A 596 20.50 -2.17 9.20
CA HIS A 596 19.45 -1.81 10.15
C HIS A 596 18.32 -1.09 9.41
N GLN A 597 17.07 -1.30 9.81
CA GLN A 597 15.89 -0.66 9.19
C GLN A 597 14.91 -0.18 10.26
N LEU A 598 14.31 1.00 10.05
CA LEU A 598 13.25 1.50 10.92
C LEU A 598 11.90 1.03 10.37
N VAL A 599 11.28 0.11 11.10
CA VAL A 599 10.06 -0.60 10.71
C VAL A 599 8.93 -0.22 11.66
N SER A 600 7.76 0.04 11.08
CA SER A 600 6.53 0.21 11.84
C SER A 600 5.51 -0.80 11.36
N THR A 601 4.65 -1.27 12.27
CA THR A 601 3.60 -2.24 11.94
C THR A 601 2.24 -1.64 12.24
N VAL A 602 1.38 -1.62 11.23
CA VAL A 602 -0.02 -1.21 11.36
C VAL A 602 -0.90 -2.42 11.09
N THR A 603 -1.82 -2.70 12.01
CA THR A 603 -2.76 -3.82 11.90
C THR A 603 -4.20 -3.34 11.94
N ALA A 604 -5.10 -4.13 11.36
CA ALA A 604 -6.53 -3.90 11.45
C ALA A 604 -7.29 -5.23 11.31
N VAL A 605 -8.55 -5.27 11.74
CA VAL A 605 -9.44 -6.40 11.42
C VAL A 605 -10.48 -5.93 10.43
N LEU A 606 -10.55 -6.56 9.26
CA LEU A 606 -11.50 -6.19 8.21
C LEU A 606 -12.95 -6.29 8.69
N ASP A 607 -13.78 -5.35 8.22
CA ASP A 607 -15.24 -5.48 8.34
C ASP A 607 -15.69 -6.76 7.61
N PRO A 608 -16.59 -7.58 8.19
CA PRO A 608 -17.06 -8.81 7.54
C PRO A 608 -17.69 -8.61 6.15
N ARG A 609 -18.06 -7.38 5.79
CA ARG A 609 -18.59 -7.00 4.47
C ARG A 609 -17.49 -6.65 3.46
N SER A 610 -16.25 -6.46 3.91
CA SER A 610 -15.10 -6.11 3.08
C SER A 610 -14.26 -7.34 2.74
N SER A 611 -13.74 -7.40 1.51
CA SER A 611 -12.82 -8.44 1.07
C SER A 611 -11.35 -7.98 1.17
N ALA A 612 -10.40 -8.91 1.02
CA ALA A 612 -9.00 -8.57 0.87
C ALA A 612 -8.74 -7.67 -0.35
N VAL A 613 -9.55 -7.81 -1.42
CA VAL A 613 -9.46 -6.94 -2.60
C VAL A 613 -9.93 -5.52 -2.28
N ASP A 614 -10.97 -5.35 -1.46
CA ASP A 614 -11.41 -4.04 -0.98
C ASP A 614 -10.32 -3.36 -0.15
N CYS A 615 -9.63 -4.11 0.71
CA CYS A 615 -8.51 -3.61 1.49
C CYS A 615 -7.33 -3.17 0.60
N VAL A 616 -6.95 -3.99 -0.38
CA VAL A 616 -5.93 -3.62 -1.37
C VAL A 616 -6.35 -2.38 -2.16
N ARG A 617 -7.61 -2.28 -2.59
CA ARG A 617 -8.13 -1.11 -3.31
C ARG A 617 -8.03 0.17 -2.47
N ALA A 618 -8.30 0.09 -1.17
CA ALA A 618 -8.23 1.23 -0.28
C ALA A 618 -6.78 1.71 -0.05
N ALA A 619 -5.83 0.77 0.03
CA ALA A 619 -4.44 1.06 0.34
C ALA A 619 -3.53 1.29 -0.87
N HIS A 620 -3.89 0.78 -2.07
CA HIS A 620 -3.02 0.82 -3.24
C HIS A 620 -3.08 2.19 -3.97
N PRO A 621 -1.94 2.72 -4.47
CA PRO A 621 -0.57 2.22 -4.28
C PRO A 621 -0.03 2.48 -2.87
N GLY A 622 1.01 1.75 -2.48
CA GLY A 622 1.61 1.86 -1.15
C GLY A 622 2.03 3.29 -0.79
N GLY A 623 1.74 3.70 0.44
CA GLY A 623 2.05 5.04 0.96
C GLY A 623 3.51 5.44 0.81
N SER A 624 4.44 4.52 1.11
CA SER A 624 5.89 4.72 0.99
C SER A 624 6.37 5.02 -0.44
N MET A 625 5.56 4.64 -1.44
CA MET A 625 5.84 4.87 -2.86
C MET A 625 4.98 5.98 -3.47
N THR A 626 4.20 6.70 -2.67
CA THR A 626 3.40 7.84 -3.13
C THR A 626 3.81 9.08 -2.36
N GLY A 627 3.32 9.20 -1.13
CA GLY A 627 3.43 10.35 -0.26
C GLY A 627 2.06 10.75 0.29
N ALA A 628 2.03 11.78 1.11
CA ALA A 628 0.83 12.19 1.85
C ALA A 628 0.56 13.68 1.63
N PRO A 629 -0.68 14.13 1.33
CA PRO A 629 -1.87 13.31 1.07
C PRO A 629 -1.81 12.58 -0.29
N LYS A 630 -2.20 11.30 -0.32
CA LYS A 630 -1.99 10.36 -1.43
C LYS A 630 -2.52 10.87 -2.77
N GLU A 631 -3.79 11.23 -2.85
CA GLU A 631 -4.44 11.61 -4.13
C GLU A 631 -3.78 12.85 -4.76
N ARG A 632 -3.53 13.91 -3.97
CA ARG A 632 -2.86 15.13 -4.45
C ARG A 632 -1.41 14.87 -4.82
N THR A 633 -0.70 14.08 -4.00
CA THR A 633 0.71 13.74 -4.25
C THR A 633 0.88 12.93 -5.53
N MET A 634 -0.01 11.97 -5.80
CA MET A 634 -0.01 11.22 -7.06
C MET A 634 -0.21 12.12 -8.28
N GLN A 635 -1.03 13.18 -8.20
CA GLN A 635 -1.18 14.16 -9.28
C GLN A 635 0.10 14.98 -9.51
N ILE A 636 0.83 15.30 -8.45
CA ILE A 636 2.12 16.00 -8.54
C ILE A 636 3.16 15.07 -9.18
N ILE A 637 3.24 13.82 -8.73
CA ILE A 637 4.13 12.79 -9.30
C ILE A 637 3.88 12.60 -10.79
N ASP A 638 2.61 12.44 -11.21
CA ASP A 638 2.27 12.23 -12.62
C ASP A 638 2.77 13.40 -13.50
N ARG A 639 2.64 14.65 -13.00
CA ARG A 639 3.17 15.85 -13.67
C ARG A 639 4.70 15.90 -13.70
N LEU A 640 5.36 15.62 -12.57
CA LEU A 640 6.81 15.79 -12.43
C LEU A 640 7.60 14.69 -13.12
N GLU A 641 7.12 13.44 -13.08
CA GLU A 641 7.86 12.31 -13.62
C GLU A 641 7.73 12.14 -15.14
N GLY A 642 6.72 12.76 -15.76
CA GLY A 642 6.55 12.77 -17.22
C GLY A 642 6.41 11.40 -17.88
N GLY A 643 5.97 10.37 -17.15
CA GLY A 643 5.81 9.02 -17.69
C GLY A 643 5.35 7.98 -16.67
N PRO A 644 4.84 6.81 -17.09
CA PRO A 644 4.30 5.81 -16.19
C PRO A 644 5.40 5.15 -15.36
N ARG A 645 5.05 4.75 -14.14
CA ARG A 645 5.86 3.80 -13.34
C ARG A 645 5.62 2.34 -13.77
N GLY A 646 4.43 2.03 -14.28
CA GLY A 646 4.06 0.67 -14.67
C GLY A 646 4.03 -0.25 -13.46
N VAL A 647 4.63 -1.44 -13.57
CA VAL A 647 4.75 -2.39 -12.45
C VAL A 647 5.57 -1.83 -11.28
N TYR A 648 6.60 -1.01 -11.56
CA TYR A 648 7.40 -0.40 -10.50
C TYR A 648 6.52 0.47 -9.58
N ALA A 649 6.81 0.46 -8.28
CA ALA A 649 6.01 1.12 -7.23
C ALA A 649 4.57 0.59 -7.05
N GLY A 650 4.16 -0.42 -7.84
CA GLY A 650 2.92 -1.16 -7.62
C GLY A 650 3.09 -2.26 -6.56
N ALA A 651 2.43 -3.40 -6.78
CA ALA A 651 2.45 -4.53 -5.85
C ALA A 651 2.71 -5.87 -6.56
N ILE A 652 3.34 -6.82 -5.87
CA ILE A 652 3.61 -8.18 -6.35
C ILE A 652 3.20 -9.19 -5.28
N GLY A 653 2.51 -10.27 -5.64
CA GLY A 653 2.15 -11.34 -4.71
C GLY A 653 0.91 -12.09 -5.14
N TYR A 654 0.00 -12.40 -4.20
CA TYR A 654 -1.17 -13.23 -4.48
C TYR A 654 -2.47 -12.77 -3.83
N PHE A 655 -3.57 -13.22 -4.43
CA PHE A 655 -4.93 -13.29 -3.86
C PHE A 655 -5.38 -14.75 -3.85
N SER A 656 -5.62 -15.29 -2.67
CA SER A 656 -5.88 -16.71 -2.49
C SER A 656 -7.37 -17.05 -2.41
N LEU A 657 -7.71 -18.28 -2.79
CA LEU A 657 -9.05 -18.84 -2.64
C LEU A 657 -9.48 -19.04 -1.17
N SER A 658 -8.57 -18.91 -0.21
CA SER A 658 -8.88 -18.82 1.22
C SER A 658 -9.48 -17.47 1.63
N GLY A 659 -9.44 -16.47 0.73
CA GLY A 659 -9.78 -15.07 1.03
C GLY A 659 -8.56 -14.23 1.44
N ALA A 660 -7.39 -14.86 1.65
CA ALA A 660 -6.17 -14.18 2.03
C ALA A 660 -5.46 -13.47 0.85
N ALA A 661 -4.63 -12.49 1.16
CA ALA A 661 -3.71 -11.84 0.22
C ALA A 661 -2.37 -11.55 0.91
N ASP A 662 -1.26 -11.62 0.18
CA ASP A 662 0.04 -11.11 0.64
C ASP A 662 0.76 -10.51 -0.55
N LEU A 663 1.07 -9.22 -0.43
CA LEU A 663 1.62 -8.39 -1.48
C LEU A 663 2.83 -7.61 -0.95
N SER A 664 3.91 -7.60 -1.72
CA SER A 664 5.08 -6.74 -1.52
C SER A 664 5.00 -5.51 -2.41
N ILE A 665 5.66 -4.42 -2.01
CA ILE A 665 5.87 -3.26 -2.87
C ILE A 665 6.79 -3.65 -4.03
N ALA A 666 6.47 -3.26 -5.27
CA ALA A 666 7.29 -3.54 -6.45
C ALA A 666 8.48 -2.57 -6.59
N ILE A 667 9.43 -2.65 -5.65
CA ILE A 667 10.71 -1.94 -5.65
C ILE A 667 11.87 -2.91 -5.87
N ARG A 668 13.04 -2.38 -6.24
CA ARG A 668 14.21 -3.19 -6.62
C ARG A 668 13.84 -4.27 -7.63
N THR A 669 13.09 -3.87 -8.66
CA THR A 669 12.42 -4.76 -9.60
C THR A 669 12.84 -4.44 -11.02
N ALA A 670 13.39 -5.43 -11.73
CA ALA A 670 13.70 -5.34 -13.15
C ALA A 670 12.53 -5.87 -13.99
N LEU A 671 12.14 -5.10 -14.99
CA LEU A 671 11.13 -5.42 -15.98
C LEU A 671 11.84 -5.74 -17.30
N LEU A 672 11.73 -6.98 -17.76
CA LEU A 672 12.29 -7.43 -19.01
C LEU A 672 11.18 -7.57 -20.05
N THR A 673 11.37 -6.90 -21.18
CA THR A 673 10.62 -7.09 -22.42
C THR A 673 11.62 -7.31 -23.57
N PRO A 674 11.19 -7.78 -24.75
CA PRO A 674 12.11 -8.02 -25.87
C PRO A 674 12.98 -6.78 -26.17
N GLY A 675 14.29 -6.95 -26.09
CA GLY A 675 15.30 -5.91 -26.35
C GLY A 675 15.39 -4.78 -25.31
N LEU A 676 14.69 -4.86 -24.16
CA LEU A 676 14.63 -3.76 -23.19
C LEU A 676 14.54 -4.27 -21.74
N VAL A 677 15.40 -3.71 -20.89
CA VAL A 677 15.23 -3.76 -19.44
C VAL A 677 14.86 -2.38 -18.91
N ARG A 678 13.91 -2.33 -17.97
CA ARG A 678 13.54 -1.14 -17.21
C ARG A 678 13.64 -1.42 -15.71
N TYR A 679 14.06 -0.42 -14.94
CA TYR A 679 14.23 -0.52 -13.50
C TYR A 679 13.97 0.84 -12.86
N GLY A 680 12.96 0.92 -12.00
CA GLY A 680 12.65 2.16 -11.29
C GLY A 680 13.58 2.40 -10.11
N ILE A 681 13.91 3.67 -9.88
CA ILE A 681 14.74 4.15 -8.78
C ILE A 681 14.15 5.44 -8.24
N GLY A 682 14.38 5.78 -6.96
CA GLY A 682 13.83 7.00 -6.38
C GLY A 682 13.69 6.91 -4.87
N GLY A 683 13.13 7.95 -4.27
CA GLY A 683 13.05 8.11 -2.82
C GLY A 683 12.05 9.19 -2.41
N ALA A 684 11.77 9.24 -1.12
CA ALA A 684 10.93 10.25 -0.52
C ALA A 684 11.66 11.60 -0.48
N ILE A 685 11.01 12.63 -1.02
CA ILE A 685 11.48 14.01 -0.91
C ILE A 685 10.67 14.69 0.17
N THR A 686 11.37 15.19 1.19
CA THR A 686 10.82 16.02 2.26
C THR A 686 11.35 17.44 2.16
N ALA A 687 10.84 18.33 3.02
CA ALA A 687 11.37 19.69 3.14
C ALA A 687 12.85 19.71 3.59
N LEU A 688 13.33 18.62 4.21
CA LEU A 688 14.69 18.46 4.74
C LEU A 688 15.65 17.74 3.77
N SER A 689 15.15 17.22 2.65
CA SER A 689 15.97 16.49 1.68
C SER A 689 17.07 17.35 1.05
N ASP A 690 18.28 16.80 0.98
CA ASP A 690 19.38 17.38 0.19
C ASP A 690 19.36 16.82 -1.24
N PRO A 691 19.18 17.64 -2.30
CA PRO A 691 19.02 17.12 -3.65
C PRO A 691 20.15 16.22 -4.13
N GLU A 692 21.40 16.50 -3.73
CA GLU A 692 22.56 15.73 -4.17
C GLU A 692 22.61 14.36 -3.49
N ALA A 693 22.36 14.30 -2.18
CA ALA A 693 22.23 13.06 -1.44
C ALA A 693 21.11 12.17 -2.00
N GLU A 694 19.95 12.75 -2.32
CA GLU A 694 18.82 12.02 -2.89
C GLU A 694 19.15 11.46 -4.30
N PHE A 695 19.91 12.19 -5.12
CA PHE A 695 20.38 11.66 -6.41
C PHE A 695 21.34 10.49 -6.22
N GLU A 696 22.31 10.60 -5.31
CA GLU A 696 23.24 9.50 -4.99
C GLU A 696 22.52 8.27 -4.45
N GLU A 697 21.45 8.45 -3.66
CA GLU A 697 20.61 7.35 -3.20
C GLU A 697 19.97 6.59 -4.37
N THR A 698 19.56 7.28 -5.44
CA THR A 698 19.03 6.60 -6.63
C THR A 698 20.07 5.69 -7.30
N ALA A 699 21.35 6.10 -7.29
CA ALA A 699 22.44 5.29 -7.82
C ALA A 699 22.71 4.05 -6.96
N VAL A 700 22.66 4.20 -5.63
CA VAL A 700 22.76 3.07 -4.69
C VAL A 700 21.61 2.08 -4.91
N LYS A 701 20.38 2.57 -5.06
CA LYS A 701 19.19 1.73 -5.35
C LYS A 701 19.25 1.05 -6.72
N ALA A 702 20.01 1.60 -7.67
CA ALA A 702 20.24 1.02 -8.99
C ALA A 702 21.29 -0.11 -9.00
N ALA A 703 22.03 -0.33 -7.91
CA ALA A 703 23.13 -1.30 -7.86
C ALA A 703 22.79 -2.70 -8.41
N PRO A 704 21.61 -3.30 -8.13
CA PRO A 704 21.24 -4.59 -8.71
C PRO A 704 21.16 -4.57 -10.25
N LEU A 705 20.60 -3.51 -10.85
CA LEU A 705 20.57 -3.34 -12.31
C LEU A 705 21.98 -3.18 -12.87
N LEU A 706 22.80 -2.33 -12.25
CA LEU A 706 24.17 -2.06 -12.71
C LEU A 706 25.03 -3.31 -12.66
N ALA A 707 24.89 -4.11 -11.60
CA ALA A 707 25.58 -5.39 -11.45
C ALA A 707 25.11 -6.42 -12.48
N LEU A 708 23.81 -6.45 -12.80
CA LEU A 708 23.24 -7.34 -13.83
C LEU A 708 23.79 -7.03 -15.23
N LEU A 709 24.07 -5.75 -15.50
CA LEU A 709 24.48 -5.24 -16.81
C LEU A 709 26.00 -5.00 -16.94
N GLY A 710 26.75 -5.10 -15.85
CA GLY A 710 28.14 -4.66 -15.77
C GLY A 710 28.29 -3.21 -16.21
N ALA A 711 27.40 -2.33 -15.73
CA ALA A 711 27.25 -0.95 -16.17
C ALA A 711 27.65 0.06 -15.08
N VAL A 712 27.88 1.31 -15.49
CA VAL A 712 28.10 2.46 -14.58
C VAL A 712 26.83 3.32 -14.54
N PHE A 713 26.54 3.90 -13.38
CA PHE A 713 25.38 4.79 -13.24
C PHE A 713 25.59 6.12 -14.00
N PRO A 714 24.66 6.55 -14.86
CA PRO A 714 24.80 7.80 -15.61
C PRO A 714 24.83 9.04 -14.72
N GLY A 715 25.84 9.89 -14.89
CA GLY A 715 25.95 11.17 -14.18
C GLY A 715 26.39 11.08 -12.71
N ARG A 716 26.87 9.90 -12.26
CA ARG A 716 27.50 9.76 -10.94
C ARG A 716 28.98 10.13 -11.02
N ASP A 717 29.44 11.00 -10.12
CA ASP A 717 30.84 11.38 -10.06
C ASP A 717 31.68 10.25 -9.44
N THR A 718 32.45 9.56 -10.27
CA THR A 718 33.33 8.44 -9.85
C THR A 718 34.58 8.88 -9.10
N ALA A 719 34.79 10.19 -8.90
CA ALA A 719 35.97 10.75 -8.26
C ALA A 719 36.05 10.46 -6.73
N SER A 720 34.94 10.10 -6.10
CA SER A 720 34.85 9.89 -4.65
C SER A 720 35.18 8.46 -4.19
N GLU A 721 35.18 7.47 -5.10
CA GLU A 721 35.43 6.05 -4.75
C GLU A 721 36.93 5.71 -4.57
N ASN A 722 37.84 6.54 -5.08
CA ASN A 722 39.30 6.30 -4.96
C ASN A 722 39.90 6.61 -3.58
N VAL A 723 39.10 7.01 -2.58
CA VAL A 723 39.58 7.30 -1.22
C VAL A 723 39.37 6.12 -0.26
N SER A 724 38.51 5.13 -0.58
CA SER A 724 38.25 4.00 0.35
C SER A 724 38.83 2.64 -0.08
N THR A 725 39.16 2.43 -1.35
CA THR A 725 39.89 1.23 -1.79
C THR A 725 41.37 1.54 -1.96
N GLY A 726 42.12 1.42 -0.86
CA GLY A 726 43.57 1.51 -0.84
C GLY A 726 44.23 0.46 -1.73
N THR A 727 44.38 0.77 -3.01
CA THR A 727 45.25 0.05 -3.94
C THR A 727 46.07 1.09 -4.70
N ARG A 728 47.29 1.35 -4.21
CA ARG A 728 48.27 2.15 -4.94
C ARG A 728 48.73 1.38 -6.19
N PRO A 729 48.83 2.01 -7.36
CA PRO A 729 49.55 1.42 -8.48
C PRO A 729 51.06 1.49 -8.25
N ALA A 730 51.74 0.44 -8.73
CA ALA A 730 53.18 0.08 -8.70
C ALA A 730 54.20 1.11 -8.19
#